data_AF-A0A927MDJ4-F1
#
_entry.id   AF-A0A927MDJ4-F1
#
_cell.length_a   1.000
_cell.length_b   1.000
_cell.length_c   1.000
_cell.angle_alpha   90.00
_cell.angle_beta   90.00
_cell.angle_gamma   90.00
#
_symmetry.space_group_name_H-M   'P 1'
#
loop_
_entity.id
_entity.type
_entity.pdbx_description
1 polymer ?
#
loop_
_entity_poly.entity_id
_entity_poly.type
_entity_poly.pdbx_seq_one_letter_code
_entity_poly.pdbx_strand_id
1 'polypeptide(L)'
;MMAEEERRALAALRFNWAPTPDDVWKPTPFHVEGLHRDIARTVLDSVAEADRSADSSPVGVAILGQRGTGKTHLLGVVRHEVQLGGGFFFLVSLLEASAFWRSTAMSMLADFARPMPDGTTQLRTFLRRLADLVGAQRAVRRAVIGDTELSRSALDAFVDLIRKTNRQIGTECQDTARALVLYAAESSALQDIGYDFLCSSDEEEPGMRAGWGVRRNKRAPQEVVRDTSRLLAMVGPTVIAVDQIDLMVAQSVKSTNRDVRGETDWQTSLLLEQIASGLMSLRETTRRSLSVVSCLPQTWQNVKEQATDTVQDRFREAVWLKEIPSTEVGRELVEKRFAMVFDELGFRPAYPTWPIHPSAFDEVVGFTPRELLRRIDTHVRACLAAGEVRELTHLLHSADDQVNTVGEEAPAVRTPQPRSQLDEFGKIDIRYAELIAGADPEPAVRQQSEDARVPVLLQAGLTAWIAAQGGSADAFSLDPLPAGGKPALHARLRHSLDEESEDEEHWSFRAISAPHHIAALNRIRNAITTAGLTEGIAKRRLFLLRSTQWSAGARTRELLDAFARAGGRTILFPAADISRLTALEQLIRNYGLETLRPWFADRRPASDIACLREALGGWQPEATVPPQPPVAPLDPGPQPLPEPQPMAEQASRPEAEPPVSPPVRAVGRASVPATPRSDGSAAGPAEPTSEPVGLVESRRADDRAPTRGAEPVAGIDPERVVLGTVAGRPDPVRIDLESLRRHTVIFAGSGSGKTVLIRRLVEECALRGVSAIVLDPNNDLARLGEAWPAPPNGWGPDDADLAATYLSETDVVIWTPGRQGGRPLTFQPLPRFADVLDDPDGFTAAVNAAVATLAPHARVDGGTDKARLGRAVLREALISYARTGAHDLREFAEVLNDLPEGVSQLDGAPKLAAGMAQLLKAALINDPLFGGAGTPVDPGVLLTPEPGRRARVSVISFVGLSEGHQRQSFVNQLQLALFTWIKRHPAGDRPLGGLFVMDEAQTLAPSGAVTACTESTLALTSQARKYGLGLVFATQAPKALHNQIPGNAASQLFGLLTAPVQIEAARDVARAKGADISDVGKMRTGQFYAGVEGARFVKMQAPMCLSHHPRSPLTTEEVVHRAATATPER
;
A
#
# COMPACT_ATOMS: atom_id res chain seq x y z
N MET A 1 -25.83 -5.45 -49.25
CA MET A 1 -26.59 -4.26 -48.79
C MET A 1 -27.57 -4.70 -47.71
N MET A 2 -27.41 -4.18 -46.49
CA MET A 2 -28.14 -4.58 -45.28
C MET A 2 -29.55 -3.97 -45.22
N ALA A 3 -30.55 -4.74 -44.79
CA ALA A 3 -31.90 -4.27 -44.53
C ALA A 3 -31.98 -3.45 -43.23
N GLU A 4 -32.95 -2.53 -43.14
CA GLU A 4 -33.11 -1.66 -41.95
C GLU A 4 -33.48 -2.45 -40.67
N GLU A 5 -34.14 -3.60 -40.79
CA GLU A 5 -34.41 -4.50 -39.66
C GLU A 5 -33.14 -5.24 -39.20
N GLU A 6 -32.33 -5.77 -40.14
CA GLU A 6 -31.02 -6.37 -39.86
C GLU A 6 -30.08 -5.35 -39.19
N ARG A 7 -30.06 -4.12 -39.70
CA ARG A 7 -29.26 -3.02 -39.17
C ARG A 7 -29.66 -2.68 -37.74
N ARG A 8 -30.96 -2.68 -37.44
CA ARG A 8 -31.49 -2.43 -36.09
C ARG A 8 -31.14 -3.57 -35.13
N ALA A 9 -31.22 -4.81 -35.58
CA ALA A 9 -30.82 -5.98 -34.80
C ALA A 9 -29.32 -5.98 -34.48
N LEU A 10 -28.46 -5.76 -35.48
CA LEU A 10 -27.01 -5.69 -35.30
C LEU A 10 -26.58 -4.49 -34.44
N ALA A 11 -27.21 -3.32 -34.59
CA ALA A 11 -26.90 -2.13 -33.78
C ALA A 11 -27.34 -2.27 -32.31
N ALA A 12 -28.21 -3.23 -31.99
CA ALA A 12 -28.63 -3.52 -30.61
C ALA A 12 -27.73 -4.55 -29.90
N LEU A 13 -26.98 -5.38 -30.64
CA LEU A 13 -26.00 -6.31 -30.07
C LEU A 13 -24.83 -5.54 -29.44
N ARG A 14 -24.95 -5.22 -28.14
CA ARG A 14 -23.88 -4.58 -27.36
C ARG A 14 -23.19 -5.59 -26.45
N PHE A 15 -21.87 -5.65 -26.55
CA PHE A 15 -21.04 -6.44 -25.65
C PHE A 15 -20.33 -5.50 -24.68
N ASN A 16 -20.58 -5.63 -23.37
CA ASN A 16 -19.68 -5.08 -22.37
C ASN A 16 -18.62 -6.15 -22.03
N TRP A 17 -17.45 -6.06 -22.66
CA TRP A 17 -16.30 -6.94 -22.36
C TRP A 17 -15.38 -6.39 -21.26
N ALA A 18 -15.64 -5.18 -20.75
CA ALA A 18 -14.94 -4.56 -19.63
C ALA A 18 -15.82 -4.56 -18.37
N PRO A 19 -16.00 -5.72 -17.70
CA PRO A 19 -16.80 -5.78 -16.48
C PRO A 19 -16.11 -5.01 -15.35
N THR A 20 -16.88 -4.13 -14.72
CA THR A 20 -16.57 -3.50 -13.43
C THR A 20 -16.90 -4.49 -12.30
N PRO A 21 -16.31 -4.34 -11.09
CA PRO A 21 -16.68 -5.18 -9.93
C PRO A 21 -18.18 -5.11 -9.62
N ASP A 22 -18.81 -3.96 -9.85
CA ASP A 22 -20.24 -3.76 -9.64
C ASP A 22 -21.13 -4.56 -10.61
N ASP A 23 -20.60 -5.08 -11.72
CA ASP A 23 -21.34 -5.97 -12.63
C ASP A 23 -21.73 -7.31 -11.97
N VAL A 24 -21.09 -7.69 -10.84
CA VAL A 24 -21.56 -8.77 -9.95
C VAL A 24 -23.04 -8.60 -9.57
N TRP A 25 -23.48 -7.35 -9.40
CA TRP A 25 -24.82 -7.00 -8.90
C TRP A 25 -25.89 -6.87 -9.99
N LYS A 26 -25.50 -6.88 -11.27
CA LYS A 26 -26.48 -6.90 -12.36
C LYS A 26 -27.13 -8.29 -12.46
N PRO A 27 -28.36 -8.39 -12.99
CA PRO A 27 -28.92 -9.67 -13.42
C PRO A 27 -27.98 -10.33 -14.45
N THR A 28 -27.81 -11.64 -14.34
CA THR A 28 -26.94 -12.44 -15.22
C THR A 28 -27.77 -13.39 -16.09
N PRO A 29 -28.58 -12.89 -17.06
CA PRO A 29 -29.44 -13.73 -17.91
C PRO A 29 -28.66 -14.68 -18.83
N PHE A 30 -27.35 -14.46 -18.97
CA PHE A 30 -26.46 -15.18 -19.90
C PHE A 30 -25.66 -16.32 -19.24
N HIS A 31 -26.13 -16.89 -18.13
CA HIS A 31 -25.45 -17.99 -17.46
C HIS A 31 -25.51 -19.28 -18.30
N VAL A 32 -24.34 -19.88 -18.55
CA VAL A 32 -24.16 -21.17 -19.23
C VAL A 32 -23.75 -22.20 -18.18
N GLU A 33 -24.56 -23.23 -17.94
CA GLU A 33 -24.29 -24.21 -16.87
C GLU A 33 -22.98 -24.99 -17.04
N GLY A 34 -22.44 -25.04 -18.26
CA GLY A 34 -21.15 -25.67 -18.54
C GLY A 34 -19.92 -24.83 -18.17
N LEU A 35 -20.07 -23.53 -17.89
CA LEU A 35 -18.95 -22.64 -17.60
C LEU A 35 -18.70 -22.53 -16.09
N HIS A 36 -17.52 -22.95 -15.63
CA HIS A 36 -17.06 -22.87 -14.23
C HIS A 36 -17.93 -23.62 -13.19
N ARG A 37 -18.76 -24.57 -13.64
CA ARG A 37 -19.73 -25.32 -12.81
C ARG A 37 -19.16 -25.90 -11.52
N ASP A 38 -18.00 -26.55 -11.60
CA ASP A 38 -17.35 -27.19 -10.45
C ASP A 38 -16.83 -26.18 -9.43
N ILE A 39 -16.44 -24.99 -9.87
CA ILE A 39 -15.95 -23.90 -9.01
C ILE A 39 -17.14 -23.25 -8.31
N ALA A 40 -18.22 -22.95 -9.04
CA ALA A 40 -19.48 -22.49 -8.46
C ALA A 40 -20.01 -23.47 -7.40
N ARG A 41 -20.02 -24.76 -7.73
CA ARG A 41 -20.38 -25.84 -6.80
C ARG A 41 -19.47 -25.87 -5.56
N THR A 42 -18.15 -25.79 -5.72
CA THR A 42 -17.19 -25.79 -4.59
C THR A 42 -17.44 -24.62 -3.62
N VAL A 43 -17.77 -23.44 -4.15
CA VAL A 43 -18.15 -22.26 -3.34
C VAL A 43 -19.48 -22.52 -2.63
N LEU A 44 -20.50 -23.02 -3.33
CA LEU A 44 -21.84 -23.27 -2.76
C LEU A 44 -21.85 -24.41 -1.71
N ASP A 45 -21.09 -25.48 -1.93
CA ASP A 45 -20.88 -26.54 -0.94
C ASP A 45 -20.19 -25.98 0.33
N SER A 46 -19.31 -24.98 0.18
CA SER A 46 -18.69 -24.25 1.30
C SER A 46 -19.64 -23.23 1.96
N VAL A 47 -20.60 -22.65 1.23
CA VAL A 47 -21.72 -21.87 1.82
C VAL A 47 -22.63 -22.79 2.62
N ALA A 48 -22.90 -24.01 2.15
CA ALA A 48 -23.65 -25.01 2.90
C ALA A 48 -22.86 -25.55 4.11
N GLU A 49 -21.51 -25.57 4.06
CA GLU A 49 -20.63 -25.80 5.22
C GLU A 49 -20.81 -24.68 6.27
N ALA A 50 -20.85 -23.42 5.84
CA ALA A 50 -21.16 -22.28 6.71
C ALA A 50 -22.59 -22.36 7.28
N ASP A 51 -23.60 -22.69 6.47
CA ASP A 51 -25.00 -22.72 6.91
C ASP A 51 -25.25 -23.75 8.03
N ARG A 52 -24.64 -24.94 7.91
CA ARG A 52 -24.68 -26.01 8.92
C ARG A 52 -23.87 -25.68 10.19
N SER A 53 -23.02 -24.65 10.17
CA SER A 53 -22.12 -24.29 11.27
C SER A 53 -22.66 -23.11 12.09
N ALA A 54 -23.01 -23.35 13.36
CA ALA A 54 -23.53 -22.30 14.25
C ALA A 54 -22.47 -21.28 14.72
N ASP A 55 -21.20 -21.71 14.88
CA ASP A 55 -20.17 -20.96 15.60
C ASP A 55 -18.91 -20.65 14.77
N SER A 56 -18.59 -21.44 13.74
CA SER A 56 -17.33 -21.33 12.99
C SER A 56 -17.55 -21.02 11.50
N SER A 57 -16.66 -20.20 10.95
CA SER A 57 -16.58 -19.95 9.50
C SER A 57 -15.79 -21.08 8.82
N PRO A 58 -16.23 -21.56 7.63
CA PRO A 58 -15.54 -22.64 6.88
C PRO A 58 -14.13 -22.21 6.45
N VAL A 59 -13.37 -23.11 5.81
CA VAL A 59 -12.13 -22.71 5.13
C VAL A 59 -12.48 -21.73 4.00
N GLY A 60 -11.70 -20.66 3.84
CA GLY A 60 -11.93 -19.69 2.76
C GLY A 60 -11.69 -20.30 1.38
N VAL A 61 -12.07 -19.60 0.31
CA VAL A 61 -11.91 -20.06 -1.07
C VAL A 61 -11.19 -19.01 -1.91
N ALA A 62 -10.04 -19.34 -2.46
CA ALA A 62 -9.34 -18.52 -3.46
C ALA A 62 -9.74 -18.97 -4.87
N ILE A 63 -10.35 -18.07 -5.65
CA ILE A 63 -10.73 -18.26 -7.04
C ILE A 63 -9.64 -17.62 -7.90
N LEU A 64 -8.88 -18.46 -8.60
CA LEU A 64 -7.73 -18.02 -9.40
C LEU A 64 -8.09 -18.01 -10.90
N GLY A 65 -7.80 -16.91 -11.59
CA GLY A 65 -8.05 -16.84 -13.03
C GLY A 65 -7.46 -15.62 -13.72
N GLN A 66 -7.05 -15.81 -14.97
CA GLN A 66 -6.59 -14.72 -15.84
C GLN A 66 -7.71 -13.71 -16.13
N ARG A 67 -7.34 -12.49 -16.54
CA ARG A 67 -8.32 -11.45 -16.89
C ARG A 67 -9.26 -11.96 -18.00
N GLY A 68 -10.55 -11.68 -17.89
CA GLY A 68 -11.55 -12.10 -18.88
C GLY A 68 -12.03 -13.56 -18.83
N THR A 69 -11.43 -14.42 -18.00
CA THR A 69 -11.88 -15.83 -17.79
C THR A 69 -13.27 -15.94 -17.16
N GLY A 70 -13.69 -14.93 -16.39
CA GLY A 70 -15.03 -14.87 -15.81
C GLY A 70 -15.12 -14.63 -14.30
N LYS A 71 -14.01 -14.29 -13.60
CA LYS A 71 -13.95 -13.93 -12.15
C LYS A 71 -15.24 -13.23 -11.66
N THR A 72 -15.55 -12.07 -12.24
CA THR A 72 -16.71 -11.22 -11.92
C THR A 72 -18.07 -11.88 -12.21
N HIS A 73 -18.19 -12.67 -13.29
CA HIS A 73 -19.43 -13.37 -13.63
C HIS A 73 -19.74 -14.49 -12.65
N LEU A 74 -18.72 -15.28 -12.27
CA LEU A 74 -18.84 -16.34 -11.27
C LEU A 74 -19.26 -15.79 -9.90
N LEU A 75 -18.68 -14.65 -9.47
CA LEU A 75 -19.13 -13.96 -8.25
C LEU A 75 -20.60 -13.51 -8.34
N GLY A 76 -21.06 -13.08 -9.52
CA GLY A 76 -22.48 -12.75 -9.78
C GLY A 76 -23.41 -13.97 -9.67
N VAL A 77 -22.99 -15.13 -10.18
CA VAL A 77 -23.72 -16.41 -10.03
C VAL A 77 -23.77 -16.85 -8.56
N VAL A 78 -22.62 -16.84 -7.87
CA VAL A 78 -22.54 -17.16 -6.43
C VAL A 78 -23.46 -16.24 -5.62
N ARG A 79 -23.45 -14.92 -5.88
CA ARG A 79 -24.39 -13.97 -5.24
C ARG A 79 -25.84 -14.39 -5.47
N HIS A 80 -26.22 -14.72 -6.71
CA HIS A 80 -27.60 -15.07 -7.04
C HIS A 80 -28.08 -16.30 -6.27
N GLU A 81 -27.32 -17.40 -6.33
CA GLU A 81 -27.62 -18.64 -5.62
C GLU A 81 -27.64 -18.47 -4.09
N VAL A 82 -26.68 -17.71 -3.54
CA VAL A 82 -26.66 -17.37 -2.10
C VAL A 82 -27.91 -16.58 -1.71
N GLN A 83 -28.34 -15.60 -2.51
CA GLN A 83 -29.53 -14.80 -2.22
C GLN A 83 -30.83 -15.60 -2.38
N LEU A 84 -30.92 -16.52 -3.35
CA LEU A 84 -32.03 -17.47 -3.51
C LEU A 84 -32.12 -18.44 -2.32
N GLY A 85 -30.99 -19.01 -1.89
CA GLY A 85 -30.87 -19.83 -0.68
C GLY A 85 -31.08 -19.05 0.63
N GLY A 86 -31.24 -17.72 0.55
CA GLY A 86 -31.51 -16.87 1.71
C GLY A 86 -30.26 -16.54 2.55
N GLY A 87 -29.05 -16.74 2.04
CA GLY A 87 -27.86 -16.12 2.59
C GLY A 87 -27.71 -14.64 2.24
N PHE A 88 -26.62 -14.05 2.71
CA PHE A 88 -26.21 -12.68 2.45
C PHE A 88 -24.90 -12.64 1.65
N PHE A 89 -24.69 -11.60 0.86
CA PHE A 89 -23.50 -11.46 0.00
C PHE A 89 -22.96 -10.04 0.06
N PHE A 90 -21.63 -9.90 0.15
CA PHE A 90 -20.91 -8.63 0.18
C PHE A 90 -19.65 -8.73 -0.71
N LEU A 91 -19.37 -7.66 -1.47
CA LEU A 91 -18.23 -7.52 -2.38
C LEU A 91 -17.30 -6.41 -1.86
N VAL A 92 -16.17 -6.81 -1.29
CA VAL A 92 -15.15 -5.89 -0.75
C VAL A 92 -14.17 -5.52 -1.85
N SER A 93 -14.24 -4.26 -2.28
CA SER A 93 -13.23 -3.61 -3.12
C SER A 93 -12.08 -3.12 -2.23
N LEU A 94 -10.91 -3.74 -2.33
CA LEU A 94 -9.69 -3.24 -1.69
C LEU A 94 -8.89 -2.38 -2.68
N LEU A 95 -8.55 -1.16 -2.28
CA LEU A 95 -7.66 -0.25 -3.01
C LEU A 95 -6.49 0.27 -2.14
N GLU A 96 -6.51 0.02 -0.84
CA GLU A 96 -5.51 0.46 0.15
C GLU A 96 -5.44 -0.58 1.28
N ALA A 97 -4.23 -1.08 1.59
CA ALA A 97 -4.05 -2.22 2.51
C ALA A 97 -4.19 -1.81 3.99
N SER A 98 -3.62 -0.65 4.36
CA SER A 98 -3.73 -0.06 5.70
C SER A 98 -5.19 0.20 6.11
N ALA A 99 -6.07 0.43 5.15
CA ALA A 99 -7.50 0.70 5.35
C ALA A 99 -8.41 -0.55 5.31
N PHE A 100 -7.87 -1.77 5.17
CA PHE A 100 -8.61 -3.04 4.95
C PHE A 100 -9.96 -3.14 5.67
N TRP A 101 -9.98 -2.96 7.00
CA TRP A 101 -11.19 -3.08 7.81
C TRP A 101 -12.20 -1.96 7.59
N ARG A 102 -11.74 -0.76 7.26
CA ARG A 102 -12.59 0.38 6.93
C ARG A 102 -13.21 0.18 5.55
N SER A 103 -12.42 -0.23 4.56
CA SER A 103 -12.90 -0.58 3.22
C SER A 103 -13.92 -1.73 3.29
N THR A 104 -13.66 -2.77 4.09
CA THR A 104 -14.61 -3.87 4.37
C THR A 104 -15.93 -3.35 4.95
N ALA A 105 -15.89 -2.52 6.00
CA ALA A 105 -17.09 -1.94 6.60
C ALA A 105 -17.88 -1.07 5.61
N MET A 106 -17.19 -0.20 4.87
CA MET A 106 -17.79 0.66 3.84
C MET A 106 -18.47 -0.13 2.73
N SER A 107 -17.83 -1.18 2.20
CA SER A 107 -18.39 -2.08 1.19
C SER A 107 -19.64 -2.79 1.70
N MET A 108 -19.59 -3.35 2.93
CA MET A 108 -20.74 -4.01 3.53
C MET A 108 -21.95 -3.06 3.69
N LEU A 109 -21.73 -1.78 3.98
CA LEU A 109 -22.80 -0.78 4.10
C LEU A 109 -23.42 -0.41 2.74
N ALA A 110 -22.60 -0.24 1.70
CA ALA A 110 -23.10 0.00 0.35
C ALA A 110 -23.94 -1.18 -0.16
N ASP A 111 -23.43 -2.40 0.00
CA ASP A 111 -24.09 -3.64 -0.42
C ASP A 111 -25.33 -4.00 0.43
N PHE A 112 -25.40 -3.50 1.66
CA PHE A 112 -26.62 -3.54 2.47
C PHE A 112 -27.76 -2.70 1.87
N ALA A 113 -27.41 -1.57 1.26
CA ALA A 113 -28.34 -0.63 0.64
C ALA A 113 -28.64 -0.93 -0.84
N ARG A 114 -28.00 -1.94 -1.44
CA ARG A 114 -28.32 -2.41 -2.80
C ARG A 114 -29.73 -3.01 -2.88
N PRO A 115 -30.46 -2.76 -3.99
CA PRO A 115 -31.76 -3.37 -4.23
C PRO A 115 -31.62 -4.87 -4.55
N MET A 116 -32.59 -5.65 -4.10
CA MET A 116 -32.74 -7.09 -4.38
C MET A 116 -33.83 -7.30 -5.46
N PRO A 117 -33.90 -8.49 -6.08
CA PRO A 117 -34.93 -8.80 -7.08
C PRO A 117 -36.39 -8.70 -6.58
N ASP A 118 -36.63 -8.75 -5.27
CA ASP A 118 -37.96 -8.54 -4.66
C ASP A 118 -38.31 -7.04 -4.44
N GLY A 119 -37.47 -6.12 -4.92
CA GLY A 119 -37.63 -4.67 -4.73
C GLY A 119 -37.27 -4.17 -3.32
N THR A 120 -36.87 -5.05 -2.40
CA THR A 120 -36.35 -4.65 -1.08
C THR A 120 -34.84 -4.37 -1.14
N THR A 121 -34.21 -4.05 -0.01
CA THR A 121 -32.75 -4.04 0.11
C THR A 121 -32.26 -5.21 0.96
N GLN A 122 -30.98 -5.57 0.82
CA GLN A 122 -30.35 -6.59 1.64
C GLN A 122 -30.48 -6.28 3.16
N LEU A 123 -30.36 -5.00 3.54
CA LEU A 123 -30.59 -4.51 4.91
C LEU A 123 -32.03 -4.68 5.37
N ARG A 124 -33.02 -4.29 4.56
CA ARG A 124 -34.45 -4.47 4.89
C ARG A 124 -34.80 -5.95 5.01
N THR A 125 -34.24 -6.82 4.17
CA THR A 125 -34.42 -8.28 4.26
C THR A 125 -33.77 -8.89 5.50
N PHE A 126 -32.56 -8.45 5.86
CA PHE A 126 -31.91 -8.83 7.11
C PHE A 126 -32.73 -8.41 8.34
N LEU A 127 -33.11 -7.14 8.45
CA LEU A 127 -33.87 -6.62 9.60
C LEU A 127 -35.28 -7.23 9.68
N ARG A 128 -35.93 -7.47 8.54
CA ARG A 128 -37.21 -8.20 8.43
C ARG A 128 -37.11 -9.58 9.09
N ARG A 129 -36.12 -10.38 8.71
CA ARG A 129 -35.92 -11.74 9.24
C ARG A 129 -35.40 -11.76 10.68
N LEU A 130 -34.54 -10.83 11.07
CA LEU A 130 -34.11 -10.71 12.47
C LEU A 130 -35.28 -10.33 13.39
N ALA A 131 -36.17 -9.44 12.94
CA ALA A 131 -37.40 -9.11 13.66
C ALA A 131 -38.36 -10.31 13.77
N ASP A 132 -38.48 -11.13 12.73
CA ASP A 132 -39.25 -12.39 12.80
C ASP A 132 -38.62 -13.39 13.79
N LEU A 133 -37.30 -13.60 13.72
CA LEU A 133 -36.54 -14.52 14.56
C LEU A 133 -36.67 -14.20 16.06
N VAL A 134 -36.66 -12.91 16.44
CA VAL A 134 -36.79 -12.48 17.84
C VAL A 134 -38.25 -12.29 18.28
N GLY A 135 -39.23 -12.66 17.45
CA GLY A 135 -40.66 -12.58 17.78
C GLY A 135 -41.18 -11.14 17.92
N ALA A 136 -40.65 -10.19 17.14
CA ALA A 136 -41.02 -8.78 17.25
C ALA A 136 -42.49 -8.53 16.87
N GLN A 137 -43.21 -7.79 17.73
CA GLN A 137 -44.59 -7.39 17.46
C GLN A 137 -44.69 -6.58 16.15
N ARG A 138 -45.81 -6.72 15.42
CA ARG A 138 -46.01 -6.11 14.09
C ARG A 138 -45.67 -4.61 14.02
N ALA A 139 -45.96 -3.84 15.07
CA ALA A 139 -45.61 -2.42 15.15
C ALA A 139 -44.09 -2.20 15.22
N VAL A 140 -43.39 -2.92 16.10
CA VAL A 140 -41.92 -2.86 16.21
C VAL A 140 -41.26 -3.33 14.92
N ARG A 141 -41.71 -4.46 14.35
CA ARG A 141 -41.21 -5.01 13.09
C ARG A 141 -41.29 -3.99 11.94
N ARG A 142 -42.43 -3.33 11.75
CA ARG A 142 -42.59 -2.28 10.72
C ARG A 142 -41.66 -1.08 10.97
N ALA A 143 -41.55 -0.62 12.21
CA ALA A 143 -40.69 0.51 12.57
C ALA A 143 -39.19 0.22 12.32
N VAL A 144 -38.70 -1.00 12.60
CA VAL A 144 -37.27 -1.33 12.42
C VAL A 144 -36.90 -1.73 10.99
N ILE A 145 -37.86 -2.11 10.14
CA ILE A 145 -37.66 -2.28 8.69
C ILE A 145 -37.69 -0.91 7.97
N GLY A 146 -38.32 0.09 8.56
CA GLY A 146 -38.58 1.39 7.95
C GLY A 146 -39.88 1.44 7.13
N ASP A 147 -40.88 0.61 7.45
CA ASP A 147 -42.24 0.67 6.88
C ASP A 147 -43.12 1.73 7.58
N THR A 148 -42.65 2.30 8.69
CA THR A 148 -43.27 3.33 9.53
C THR A 148 -42.20 4.13 10.24
N GLU A 149 -42.52 5.32 10.73
CA GLU A 149 -41.61 6.14 11.55
C GLU A 149 -41.01 5.36 12.74
N LEU A 150 -39.69 5.50 12.92
CA LEU A 150 -38.93 4.81 13.96
C LEU A 150 -39.01 5.59 15.28
N SER A 151 -39.57 4.98 16.33
CA SER A 151 -39.54 5.53 17.68
C SER A 151 -38.43 4.91 18.53
N ARG A 152 -37.90 5.68 19.49
CA ARG A 152 -36.87 5.21 20.43
C ARG A 152 -37.32 3.99 21.25
N SER A 153 -38.60 3.92 21.61
CA SER A 153 -39.17 2.79 22.34
C SER A 153 -39.30 1.52 21.50
N ALA A 154 -39.61 1.63 20.21
CA ALA A 154 -39.58 0.49 19.29
C ALA A 154 -38.14 -0.03 19.10
N LEU A 155 -37.17 0.88 18.98
CA LEU A 155 -35.75 0.55 18.82
C LEU A 155 -35.19 -0.20 20.04
N ASP A 156 -35.44 0.29 21.26
CA ASP A 156 -35.00 -0.39 22.48
C ASP A 156 -35.74 -1.72 22.71
N ALA A 157 -37.03 -1.79 22.41
CA ALA A 157 -37.79 -3.05 22.49
C ALA A 157 -37.24 -4.12 21.53
N PHE A 158 -36.85 -3.75 20.30
CA PHE A 158 -36.21 -4.66 19.36
C PHE A 158 -34.86 -5.19 19.86
N VAL A 159 -34.00 -4.32 20.40
CA VAL A 159 -32.70 -4.74 20.96
C VAL A 159 -32.87 -5.62 22.20
N ASP A 160 -33.85 -5.33 23.06
CA ASP A 160 -34.14 -6.18 24.22
C ASP A 160 -34.70 -7.55 23.81
N LEU A 161 -35.40 -7.66 22.67
CA LEU A 161 -35.78 -8.96 22.09
C LEU A 161 -34.57 -9.72 21.52
N ILE A 162 -33.62 -9.03 20.85
CA ILE A 162 -32.33 -9.64 20.46
C ILE A 162 -31.60 -10.15 21.71
N ARG A 163 -31.53 -9.37 22.80
CA ARG A 163 -30.86 -9.77 24.05
C ARG A 163 -31.57 -10.90 24.81
N LYS A 164 -32.89 -11.04 24.67
CA LYS A 164 -33.64 -12.22 25.17
C LYS A 164 -33.35 -13.47 24.34
N THR A 165 -33.21 -13.32 23.02
CA THR A 165 -32.99 -14.43 22.07
C THR A 165 -31.54 -14.94 22.11
N ASN A 166 -30.57 -14.03 22.10
CA ASN A 166 -29.16 -14.33 22.35
C ASN A 166 -28.55 -13.24 23.25
N ARG A 167 -28.30 -13.59 24.51
CA ARG A 167 -27.79 -12.65 25.53
C ARG A 167 -26.42 -12.09 25.21
N GLN A 168 -25.56 -12.85 24.55
CA GLN A 168 -24.21 -12.41 24.19
C GLN A 168 -24.29 -11.38 23.05
N ILE A 169 -24.89 -11.75 21.91
CA ILE A 169 -24.99 -10.88 20.73
C ILE A 169 -25.81 -9.61 21.07
N GLY A 170 -26.93 -9.73 21.78
CA GLY A 170 -27.74 -8.59 22.22
C GLY A 170 -27.14 -7.75 23.36
N THR A 171 -25.94 -8.09 23.86
CA THR A 171 -25.16 -7.25 24.79
C THR A 171 -23.94 -6.64 24.09
N GLU A 172 -23.19 -7.45 23.34
CA GLU A 172 -21.97 -7.02 22.64
C GLU A 172 -22.29 -6.17 21.40
N CYS A 173 -23.22 -6.61 20.55
CA CYS A 173 -23.51 -6.01 19.24
C CYS A 173 -24.65 -4.96 19.27
N GLN A 174 -25.07 -4.55 20.48
CA GLN A 174 -26.30 -3.76 20.67
C GLN A 174 -26.26 -2.32 20.16
N ASP A 175 -25.07 -1.73 20.00
CA ASP A 175 -24.89 -0.41 19.39
C ASP A 175 -25.01 -0.51 17.86
N THR A 176 -24.33 -1.51 17.29
CA THR A 176 -24.32 -1.85 15.86
C THR A 176 -25.73 -2.22 15.38
N ALA A 177 -26.48 -3.00 16.15
CA ALA A 177 -27.89 -3.32 15.86
C ALA A 177 -28.78 -2.06 15.79
N ARG A 178 -28.56 -1.08 16.68
CA ARG A 178 -29.28 0.20 16.64
C ARG A 178 -28.89 1.02 15.41
N ALA A 179 -27.59 1.11 15.12
CA ALA A 179 -27.08 1.88 13.99
C ALA A 179 -27.56 1.30 12.63
N LEU A 180 -27.66 -0.02 12.49
CA LEU A 180 -28.22 -0.68 11.31
C LEU A 180 -29.71 -0.35 11.11
N VAL A 181 -30.50 -0.27 12.18
CA VAL A 181 -31.91 0.15 12.10
C VAL A 181 -32.04 1.65 11.79
N LEU A 182 -31.20 2.50 12.37
CA LEU A 182 -31.13 3.92 12.03
C LEU A 182 -30.76 4.14 10.55
N TYR A 183 -29.86 3.33 10.01
CA TYR A 183 -29.47 3.32 8.59
C TYR A 183 -30.57 2.80 7.66
N ALA A 184 -31.52 2.00 8.16
CA ALA A 184 -32.69 1.51 7.39
C ALA A 184 -33.91 2.45 7.44
N ALA A 185 -33.92 3.45 8.31
CA ALA A 185 -35.03 4.38 8.47
C ALA A 185 -35.17 5.34 7.28
N GLU A 186 -36.38 5.83 7.01
CA GLU A 186 -36.65 6.69 5.84
C GLU A 186 -36.13 8.12 5.99
N SER A 187 -35.92 8.59 7.23
CA SER A 187 -35.39 9.93 7.50
C SER A 187 -33.87 9.98 7.30
N SER A 188 -33.40 10.82 6.37
CA SER A 188 -31.95 11.05 6.16
C SER A 188 -31.21 11.35 7.45
N ALA A 189 -31.79 12.15 8.36
CA ALA A 189 -31.12 12.50 9.62
C ALA A 189 -30.85 11.27 10.51
N LEU A 190 -31.72 10.26 10.47
CA LEU A 190 -31.48 8.98 11.16
C LEU A 190 -30.46 8.12 10.41
N GLN A 191 -30.54 8.11 9.07
CA GLN A 191 -29.54 7.42 8.23
C GLN A 191 -28.13 7.96 8.45
N ASP A 192 -27.96 9.28 8.50
CA ASP A 192 -26.68 9.94 8.76
C ASP A 192 -26.12 9.53 10.14
N ILE A 193 -26.94 9.51 11.21
CA ILE A 193 -26.52 9.03 12.56
C ILE A 193 -26.06 7.56 12.53
N GLY A 194 -26.83 6.68 11.87
CA GLY A 194 -26.54 5.25 11.77
C GLY A 194 -25.27 4.99 10.94
N TYR A 195 -25.19 5.59 9.76
CA TYR A 195 -24.07 5.49 8.84
C TYR A 195 -22.77 6.00 9.49
N ASP A 196 -22.77 7.17 10.13
CA ASP A 196 -21.56 7.69 10.78
C ASP A 196 -21.12 6.86 11.99
N PHE A 197 -22.02 6.13 12.67
CA PHE A 197 -21.57 5.16 13.68
C PHE A 197 -20.89 3.95 13.04
N LEU A 198 -21.48 3.39 11.98
CA LEU A 198 -20.98 2.19 11.29
C LEU A 198 -19.67 2.47 10.51
N CYS A 199 -19.46 3.70 10.05
CA CYS A 199 -18.23 4.19 9.43
C CYS A 199 -17.13 4.61 10.44
N SER A 200 -17.35 4.41 11.75
CA SER A 200 -16.47 4.85 12.85
C SER A 200 -16.23 6.37 12.93
N SER A 201 -17.12 7.18 12.34
CA SER A 201 -17.01 8.63 12.26
C SER A 201 -17.20 9.35 13.60
N ASP A 202 -16.82 10.64 13.62
CA ASP A 202 -17.23 11.59 14.67
C ASP A 202 -18.75 11.85 14.60
N GLU A 203 -19.42 12.11 15.74
CA GLU A 203 -20.83 12.52 15.75
C GLU A 203 -20.95 13.99 15.32
N GLU A 204 -21.93 14.32 14.45
CA GLU A 204 -22.12 15.71 13.98
C GLU A 204 -22.45 16.66 15.15
N GLU A 205 -23.40 16.29 16.01
CA GLU A 205 -23.71 17.04 17.23
C GLU A 205 -23.53 16.18 18.49
N PRO A 206 -22.94 16.75 19.57
CA PRO A 206 -22.79 16.11 20.87
C PRO A 206 -24.06 15.42 21.42
N GLY A 207 -24.07 14.08 21.42
CA GLY A 207 -25.12 13.29 22.05
C GLY A 207 -26.27 12.84 21.14
N MET A 208 -26.26 13.17 19.84
CA MET A 208 -27.23 12.64 18.87
C MET A 208 -27.35 11.11 18.91
N ARG A 209 -26.21 10.41 19.06
CA ARG A 209 -26.15 8.95 19.24
C ARG A 209 -26.80 8.48 20.54
N ALA A 210 -26.61 9.22 21.63
CA ALA A 210 -27.16 8.90 22.94
C ALA A 210 -28.70 9.04 22.98
N GLY A 211 -29.26 10.01 22.24
CA GLY A 211 -30.70 10.15 22.02
C GLY A 211 -31.35 8.88 21.44
N TRP A 212 -30.62 8.15 20.59
CA TRP A 212 -31.04 6.86 20.02
C TRP A 212 -30.53 5.62 20.79
N GLY A 213 -29.81 5.79 21.89
CA GLY A 213 -29.35 4.69 22.75
C GLY A 213 -28.05 4.02 22.28
N VAL A 214 -27.40 4.59 21.27
CA VAL A 214 -26.06 4.20 20.81
C VAL A 214 -25.02 4.82 21.74
N ARG A 215 -24.08 4.02 22.22
CA ARG A 215 -23.00 4.51 23.11
C ARG A 215 -22.11 5.53 22.39
N ARG A 216 -21.59 6.49 23.16
CA ARG A 216 -20.80 7.62 22.64
C ARG A 216 -19.38 7.24 22.17
N ASN A 217 -18.86 6.11 22.64
CA ASN A 217 -17.54 5.61 22.23
C ASN A 217 -17.60 5.11 20.78
N LYS A 218 -16.57 5.44 19.98
CA LYS A 218 -16.40 4.86 18.64
C LYS A 218 -16.13 3.36 18.76
N ARG A 219 -16.75 2.57 17.88
CA ARG A 219 -16.28 1.22 17.55
C ARG A 219 -15.16 1.33 16.50
N ALA A 220 -14.18 0.45 16.56
CA ALA A 220 -13.23 0.31 15.44
C ALA A 220 -13.92 -0.37 14.24
N PRO A 221 -13.50 -0.13 12.98
CA PRO A 221 -14.16 -0.75 11.81
C PRO A 221 -14.20 -2.28 11.86
N GLN A 222 -13.14 -2.92 12.38
CA GLN A 222 -13.12 -4.37 12.63
C GLN A 222 -14.23 -4.83 13.58
N GLU A 223 -14.55 -4.04 14.61
CA GLU A 223 -15.65 -4.36 15.52
C GLU A 223 -17.02 -4.18 14.87
N VAL A 224 -17.17 -3.22 13.96
CA VAL A 224 -18.41 -3.05 13.19
C VAL A 224 -18.62 -4.27 12.28
N VAL A 225 -17.59 -4.71 11.56
CA VAL A 225 -17.65 -5.93 10.73
C VAL A 225 -17.93 -7.18 11.59
N ARG A 226 -17.24 -7.33 12.73
CA ARG A 226 -17.46 -8.41 13.71
C ARG A 226 -18.92 -8.47 14.18
N ASP A 227 -19.43 -7.34 14.64
CA ASP A 227 -20.75 -7.26 15.26
C ASP A 227 -21.87 -7.41 14.21
N THR A 228 -21.68 -6.84 13.02
CA THR A 228 -22.56 -7.05 11.86
C THR A 228 -22.57 -8.52 11.43
N SER A 229 -21.41 -9.18 11.28
CA SER A 229 -21.33 -10.60 10.91
C SER A 229 -22.01 -11.51 11.94
N ARG A 230 -21.84 -11.23 13.25
CA ARG A 230 -22.53 -11.97 14.32
C ARG A 230 -24.05 -11.78 14.29
N LEU A 231 -24.54 -10.58 13.97
CA LEU A 231 -25.97 -10.31 13.81
C LEU A 231 -26.54 -11.01 12.57
N LEU A 232 -25.82 -11.01 11.44
CA LEU A 232 -26.19 -11.75 10.22
C LEU A 232 -26.24 -13.26 10.46
N ALA A 233 -25.25 -13.81 11.19
CA ALA A 233 -25.13 -15.24 11.48
C ALA A 233 -26.34 -15.81 12.27
N MET A 234 -27.07 -14.97 13.02
CA MET A 234 -28.34 -15.37 13.65
C MET A 234 -29.42 -15.74 12.61
N VAL A 235 -29.36 -15.16 11.42
CA VAL A 235 -30.42 -15.23 10.39
C VAL A 235 -30.07 -16.16 9.24
N GLY A 236 -28.80 -16.20 8.79
CA GLY A 236 -28.39 -17.02 7.66
C GLY A 236 -26.87 -17.01 7.40
N PRO A 237 -26.39 -17.79 6.43
CA PRO A 237 -25.00 -17.79 6.01
C PRO A 237 -24.65 -16.49 5.27
N THR A 238 -23.38 -16.10 5.31
CA THR A 238 -22.88 -14.90 4.62
C THR A 238 -21.71 -15.25 3.70
N VAL A 239 -21.62 -14.61 2.54
CA VAL A 239 -20.42 -14.61 1.69
C VAL A 239 -19.81 -13.22 1.70
N ILE A 240 -18.50 -13.14 1.93
CA ILE A 240 -17.71 -11.91 1.78
C ILE A 240 -16.66 -12.20 0.71
N ALA A 241 -16.92 -11.73 -0.51
CA ALA A 241 -16.01 -11.82 -1.63
C ALA A 241 -15.08 -10.61 -1.64
N VAL A 242 -13.77 -10.84 -1.63
CA VAL A 242 -12.74 -9.81 -1.76
C VAL A 242 -12.20 -9.86 -3.18
N ASP A 243 -12.22 -8.72 -3.87
CA ASP A 243 -11.83 -8.58 -5.27
C ASP A 243 -10.89 -7.37 -5.46
N GLN A 244 -10.31 -7.23 -6.65
CA GLN A 244 -9.36 -6.16 -7.02
C GLN A 244 -8.01 -6.14 -6.28
N ILE A 245 -7.61 -7.20 -5.57
CA ILE A 245 -6.29 -7.28 -4.90
C ILE A 245 -5.15 -7.08 -5.92
N ASP A 246 -5.32 -7.63 -7.13
CA ASP A 246 -4.38 -7.52 -8.26
C ASP A 246 -3.98 -6.07 -8.55
N LEU A 247 -4.96 -5.16 -8.60
CA LEU A 247 -4.81 -3.75 -8.94
C LEU A 247 -3.99 -2.97 -7.88
N MET A 248 -3.96 -3.43 -6.62
CA MET A 248 -3.09 -2.86 -5.59
C MET A 248 -1.63 -3.29 -5.77
N VAL A 249 -1.41 -4.58 -6.03
CA VAL A 249 -0.07 -5.16 -6.18
C VAL A 249 0.61 -4.63 -7.45
N ALA A 250 -0.12 -4.55 -8.57
CA ALA A 250 0.37 -4.00 -9.83
C ALA A 250 0.83 -2.54 -9.71
N GLN A 251 0.13 -1.72 -8.91
CA GLN A 251 0.51 -0.31 -8.71
C GLN A 251 1.77 -0.16 -7.86
N SER A 252 1.95 -0.96 -6.81
CA SER A 252 3.18 -1.00 -6.01
C SER A 252 4.40 -1.36 -6.89
N VAL A 253 4.29 -2.45 -7.66
CA VAL A 253 5.37 -2.93 -8.54
C VAL A 253 5.74 -1.92 -9.65
N LYS A 254 4.78 -1.14 -10.16
CA LYS A 254 5.05 -0.10 -11.18
C LYS A 254 5.50 1.24 -10.60
N SER A 255 5.25 1.55 -9.32
CA SER A 255 5.80 2.77 -8.69
C SER A 255 7.31 2.71 -8.44
N THR A 256 7.86 1.52 -8.19
CA THR A 256 9.30 1.32 -7.91
C THR A 256 10.11 0.84 -9.13
N ASN A 257 9.46 0.46 -10.24
CA ASN A 257 10.12 0.03 -11.50
C ASN A 257 10.77 1.15 -12.35
N ARG A 258 11.34 2.18 -11.70
CA ARG A 258 12.37 3.02 -12.33
C ARG A 258 13.75 2.50 -11.92
N ASP A 259 14.24 1.58 -12.76
CA ASP A 259 15.64 1.19 -12.88
C ASP A 259 16.31 0.47 -11.68
N VAL A 260 15.57 -0.42 -10.99
CA VAL A 260 16.16 -1.41 -10.08
C VAL A 260 15.62 -2.82 -10.36
N ARG A 261 16.26 -3.54 -11.29
CA ARG A 261 16.06 -5.00 -11.44
C ARG A 261 16.93 -5.74 -10.42
N GLY A 262 16.35 -6.31 -9.37
CA GLY A 262 17.04 -7.30 -8.52
C GLY A 262 16.53 -7.44 -7.09
N GLU A 263 16.13 -6.34 -6.44
CA GLU A 263 15.62 -6.39 -5.08
C GLU A 263 14.08 -6.54 -5.07
N THR A 264 13.57 -7.52 -4.31
CA THR A 264 12.12 -7.61 -4.07
C THR A 264 11.70 -6.48 -3.15
N ASP A 265 10.93 -5.54 -3.69
CA ASP A 265 10.55 -4.31 -3.02
C ASP A 265 9.86 -4.57 -1.67
N TRP A 266 10.40 -3.91 -0.63
CA TRP A 266 9.90 -4.03 0.74
C TRP A 266 8.52 -3.40 0.92
N GLN A 267 8.16 -2.41 0.10
CA GLN A 267 6.82 -1.80 0.12
C GLN A 267 5.79 -2.80 -0.40
N THR A 268 6.08 -3.43 -1.54
CA THR A 268 5.27 -4.53 -2.09
C THR A 268 5.18 -5.71 -1.10
N SER A 269 6.27 -6.03 -0.41
CA SER A 269 6.29 -7.09 0.63
C SER A 269 5.38 -6.76 1.82
N LEU A 270 5.44 -5.52 2.32
CA LEU A 270 4.60 -5.05 3.44
C LEU A 270 3.11 -4.97 3.04
N LEU A 271 2.82 -4.56 1.80
CA LEU A 271 1.48 -4.55 1.23
C LEU A 271 0.87 -5.97 1.22
N LEU A 272 1.63 -6.95 0.72
CA LEU A 272 1.22 -8.36 0.67
C LEU A 272 1.02 -8.95 2.08
N GLU A 273 1.88 -8.62 3.04
CA GLU A 273 1.71 -9.02 4.44
C GLU A 273 0.44 -8.41 5.07
N GLN A 274 0.16 -7.12 4.82
CA GLN A 274 -1.06 -6.46 5.30
C GLN A 274 -2.33 -7.08 4.69
N ILE A 275 -2.32 -7.40 3.39
CA ILE A 275 -3.42 -8.10 2.71
C ILE A 275 -3.65 -9.48 3.34
N ALA A 276 -2.59 -10.27 3.49
CA ALA A 276 -2.64 -11.60 4.11
C ALA A 276 -3.19 -11.57 5.55
N SER A 277 -2.66 -10.67 6.38
CA SER A 277 -3.12 -10.47 7.75
C SER A 277 -4.59 -10.04 7.81
N GLY A 278 -5.03 -9.19 6.87
CA GLY A 278 -6.43 -8.79 6.72
C GLY A 278 -7.34 -9.98 6.38
N LEU A 279 -6.98 -10.77 5.36
CA LEU A 279 -7.74 -11.95 4.92
C LEU A 279 -7.86 -13.02 6.02
N MET A 280 -6.78 -13.31 6.73
CA MET A 280 -6.80 -14.22 7.89
C MET A 280 -7.74 -13.69 8.98
N SER A 281 -7.55 -12.43 9.39
CA SER A 281 -8.31 -11.84 10.49
C SER A 281 -9.79 -11.63 10.14
N LEU A 282 -10.13 -11.43 8.86
CA LEU A 282 -11.51 -11.45 8.34
C LEU A 282 -12.20 -12.78 8.64
N ARG A 283 -11.54 -13.91 8.33
CA ARG A 283 -12.08 -15.25 8.59
C ARG A 283 -12.24 -15.55 10.09
N GLU A 284 -11.33 -15.06 10.94
CA GLU A 284 -11.37 -15.28 12.39
C GLU A 284 -12.35 -14.34 13.12
N THR A 285 -12.57 -13.14 12.59
CA THR A 285 -13.48 -12.13 13.17
C THR A 285 -14.94 -12.40 12.84
N THR A 286 -15.22 -13.00 11.67
CA THR A 286 -16.58 -13.27 11.17
C THR A 286 -17.10 -14.64 11.60
N ARG A 287 -18.42 -14.83 11.59
CA ARG A 287 -19.09 -16.09 11.92
C ARG A 287 -20.13 -16.47 10.87
N ARG A 288 -20.33 -17.78 10.66
CA ARG A 288 -21.25 -18.33 9.64
C ARG A 288 -20.99 -17.71 8.25
N SER A 289 -19.73 -17.33 7.98
CA SER A 289 -19.31 -16.48 6.87
C SER A 289 -18.23 -17.17 6.03
N LEU A 290 -18.44 -17.29 4.72
CA LEU A 290 -17.43 -17.75 3.77
C LEU A 290 -16.66 -16.54 3.23
N SER A 291 -15.34 -16.51 3.47
CA SER A 291 -14.43 -15.58 2.78
C SER A 291 -14.05 -16.16 1.42
N VAL A 292 -14.37 -15.43 0.35
CA VAL A 292 -13.95 -15.74 -1.02
C VAL A 292 -12.94 -14.68 -1.46
N VAL A 293 -11.89 -15.08 -2.18
CA VAL A 293 -10.88 -14.16 -2.75
C VAL A 293 -10.84 -14.35 -4.26
N SER A 294 -10.87 -13.26 -5.01
CA SER A 294 -10.74 -13.21 -6.47
C SER A 294 -9.44 -12.52 -6.83
N CYS A 295 -8.54 -13.22 -7.51
CA CYS A 295 -7.25 -12.65 -7.95
C CYS A 295 -6.60 -13.42 -9.12
N LEU A 296 -5.55 -12.85 -9.70
CA LEU A 296 -4.65 -13.49 -10.66
C LEU A 296 -3.80 -14.57 -9.95
N PRO A 297 -3.42 -15.67 -10.64
CA PRO A 297 -2.59 -16.73 -10.06
C PRO A 297 -1.26 -16.22 -9.47
N GLN A 298 -0.58 -15.28 -10.15
CA GLN A 298 0.68 -14.71 -9.67
C GLN A 298 0.51 -13.88 -8.40
N THR A 299 -0.57 -13.10 -8.29
CA THR A 299 -0.89 -12.34 -7.07
C THR A 299 -1.07 -13.27 -5.88
N TRP A 300 -1.78 -14.39 -6.07
CA TRP A 300 -1.96 -15.40 -5.02
C TRP A 300 -0.64 -16.11 -4.66
N GLN A 301 0.20 -16.43 -5.64
CA GLN A 301 1.54 -16.98 -5.40
C GLN A 301 2.40 -16.00 -4.57
N ASN A 302 2.43 -14.72 -4.93
CA ASN A 302 3.16 -13.70 -4.19
C ASN A 302 2.65 -13.56 -2.73
N VAL A 303 1.34 -13.64 -2.51
CA VAL A 303 0.75 -13.71 -1.16
C VAL A 303 1.23 -14.94 -0.40
N LYS A 304 1.25 -16.14 -1.03
CA LYS A 304 1.67 -17.40 -0.41
C LYS A 304 3.15 -17.44 -0.04
N GLU A 305 4.01 -16.82 -0.84
CA GLU A 305 5.48 -16.83 -0.65
C GLU A 305 5.98 -15.78 0.35
N GLN A 306 5.24 -14.68 0.52
CA GLN A 306 5.68 -13.55 1.34
C GLN A 306 4.92 -13.41 2.67
N ALA A 307 3.69 -13.93 2.76
CA ALA A 307 3.00 -14.07 4.04
C ALA A 307 3.55 -15.24 4.85
N THR A 308 3.33 -15.21 6.17
CA THR A 308 3.61 -16.38 7.02
C THR A 308 2.71 -17.57 6.63
N ASP A 309 3.22 -18.79 6.79
CA ASP A 309 2.69 -20.06 6.23
C ASP A 309 1.18 -20.28 6.49
N THR A 310 0.70 -19.73 7.61
CA THR A 310 -0.68 -19.78 8.11
C THR A 310 -1.78 -19.31 7.15
N VAL A 311 -1.50 -18.61 6.05
CA VAL A 311 -2.55 -18.28 5.05
C VAL A 311 -3.03 -19.55 4.31
N GLN A 312 -2.10 -20.44 3.99
CA GLN A 312 -2.35 -21.59 3.12
C GLN A 312 -3.30 -22.61 3.79
N ASP A 313 -3.15 -22.82 5.10
CA ASP A 313 -4.06 -23.64 5.93
C ASP A 313 -5.48 -23.07 6.08
N ARG A 314 -5.74 -21.83 5.61
CA ARG A 314 -6.99 -21.10 5.84
C ARG A 314 -7.80 -20.80 4.57
N PHE A 315 -7.22 -21.02 3.39
CA PHE A 315 -7.89 -20.86 2.09
C PHE A 315 -7.65 -22.08 1.20
N ARG A 316 -8.73 -22.74 0.76
CA ARG A 316 -8.70 -23.75 -0.30
C ARG A 316 -8.48 -23.04 -1.63
N GLU A 317 -7.53 -23.50 -2.43
CA GLU A 317 -7.38 -23.06 -3.82
C GLU A 317 -8.47 -23.72 -4.67
N ALA A 318 -9.52 -22.97 -5.00
CA ALA A 318 -10.52 -23.42 -5.95
C ALA A 318 -9.99 -23.21 -7.37
N VAL A 319 -9.54 -24.33 -7.94
CA VAL A 319 -9.41 -24.68 -9.37
C VAL A 319 -9.41 -23.50 -10.33
N TRP A 320 -8.32 -23.37 -11.08
CA TRP A 320 -8.08 -22.34 -12.08
C TRP A 320 -9.28 -22.17 -13.03
N LEU A 321 -9.78 -20.94 -13.16
CA LEU A 321 -10.78 -20.55 -14.15
C LEU A 321 -10.19 -20.76 -15.55
N LYS A 322 -10.69 -21.77 -16.26
CA LYS A 322 -10.19 -22.16 -17.58
C LYS A 322 -10.74 -21.25 -18.69
N GLU A 323 -10.13 -21.34 -19.85
CA GLU A 323 -10.70 -20.90 -21.13
C GLU A 323 -11.98 -21.70 -21.47
N ILE A 324 -12.66 -21.31 -22.55
CA ILE A 324 -13.90 -21.97 -23.00
C ILE A 324 -13.61 -23.47 -23.24
N PRO A 325 -14.28 -24.39 -22.50
CA PRO A 325 -13.86 -25.78 -22.41
C PRO A 325 -14.40 -26.67 -23.53
N SER A 326 -15.31 -26.16 -24.36
CA SER A 326 -15.93 -26.88 -25.48
C SER A 326 -16.56 -25.91 -26.49
N THR A 327 -16.69 -26.38 -27.72
CA THR A 327 -17.45 -25.79 -28.83
C THR A 327 -18.89 -25.42 -28.40
N GLU A 328 -19.56 -26.31 -27.66
CA GLU A 328 -20.95 -26.12 -27.25
C GLU A 328 -21.08 -24.98 -26.23
N VAL A 329 -20.19 -24.90 -25.23
CA VAL A 329 -20.20 -23.82 -24.23
C VAL A 329 -19.88 -22.46 -24.86
N GLY A 330 -18.97 -22.42 -25.85
CA GLY A 330 -18.68 -21.21 -26.61
C GLY A 330 -19.89 -20.73 -27.42
N ARG A 331 -20.62 -21.67 -28.06
CA ARG A 331 -21.83 -21.35 -28.82
C ARG A 331 -22.99 -20.91 -27.91
N GLU A 332 -23.28 -21.67 -26.85
CA GLU A 332 -24.38 -21.38 -25.90
C GLU A 332 -24.23 -19.99 -25.24
N LEU A 333 -23.00 -19.57 -24.96
CA LEU A 333 -22.68 -18.24 -24.42
C LEU A 333 -23.08 -17.10 -25.36
N VAL A 334 -23.05 -17.33 -26.68
CA VAL A 334 -23.47 -16.37 -27.70
C VAL A 334 -24.96 -16.49 -27.98
N GLU A 335 -25.49 -17.71 -28.13
CA GLU A 335 -26.92 -17.98 -28.34
C GLU A 335 -27.79 -17.32 -27.28
N LYS A 336 -27.47 -17.50 -25.98
CA LYS A 336 -28.21 -16.88 -24.87
C LYS A 336 -28.14 -15.35 -24.86
N ARG A 337 -27.08 -14.75 -25.40
CA ARG A 337 -26.93 -13.29 -25.51
C ARG A 337 -27.72 -12.72 -26.68
N PHE A 338 -27.72 -13.43 -27.80
CA PHE A 338 -28.34 -12.98 -29.05
C PHE A 338 -29.86 -13.16 -28.98
N ALA A 339 -30.34 -14.30 -28.47
CA ALA A 339 -31.76 -14.59 -28.32
C ALA A 339 -32.50 -13.48 -27.54
N MET A 340 -31.98 -13.07 -26.38
CA MET A 340 -32.59 -12.00 -25.57
C MET A 340 -32.75 -10.68 -26.34
N VAL A 341 -31.71 -10.24 -27.05
CA VAL A 341 -31.74 -8.97 -27.80
C VAL A 341 -32.65 -9.07 -29.03
N PHE A 342 -32.69 -10.22 -29.69
CA PHE A 342 -33.55 -10.44 -30.86
C PHE A 342 -35.02 -10.60 -30.47
N ASP A 343 -35.33 -11.31 -29.36
CA ASP A 343 -36.67 -11.45 -28.82
C ASP A 343 -37.25 -10.10 -28.37
N GLU A 344 -36.47 -9.25 -27.69
CA GLU A 344 -36.88 -7.87 -27.32
C GLU A 344 -37.22 -7.00 -28.55
N LEU A 345 -36.59 -7.26 -29.69
CA LEU A 345 -36.83 -6.55 -30.96
C LEU A 345 -37.86 -7.23 -31.87
N GLY A 346 -38.31 -8.45 -31.53
CA GLY A 346 -39.12 -9.30 -32.41
C GLY A 346 -38.39 -9.79 -33.67
N PHE A 347 -37.07 -9.66 -33.73
CA PHE A 347 -36.25 -10.06 -34.88
C PHE A 347 -36.06 -11.57 -34.93
N ARG A 348 -36.13 -12.16 -36.13
CA ARG A 348 -35.93 -13.61 -36.33
C ARG A 348 -34.66 -13.84 -37.17
N PRO A 349 -33.52 -14.18 -36.55
CA PRO A 349 -32.31 -14.49 -37.29
C PRO A 349 -32.43 -15.80 -38.07
N ALA A 350 -31.57 -15.99 -39.08
CA ALA A 350 -31.49 -17.25 -39.83
C ALA A 350 -31.05 -18.45 -38.97
N TYR A 351 -30.23 -18.19 -37.93
CA TYR A 351 -29.79 -19.15 -36.92
C TYR A 351 -29.42 -18.41 -35.62
N PRO A 352 -29.43 -19.06 -34.44
CA PRO A 352 -29.36 -18.37 -33.14
C PRO A 352 -28.13 -17.48 -32.88
N THR A 353 -27.00 -17.74 -33.55
CA THR A 353 -25.75 -16.96 -33.42
C THR A 353 -25.51 -15.92 -34.52
N TRP A 354 -26.47 -15.69 -35.43
CA TRP A 354 -26.33 -14.77 -36.56
C TRP A 354 -25.84 -13.37 -36.13
N PRO A 355 -24.79 -12.80 -36.76
CA PRO A 355 -24.17 -13.18 -38.03
C PRO A 355 -22.94 -14.11 -37.91
N ILE A 356 -22.75 -14.79 -36.77
CA ILE A 356 -21.59 -15.65 -36.49
C ILE A 356 -21.94 -17.10 -36.86
N HIS A 357 -21.48 -17.56 -38.02
CA HIS A 357 -21.83 -18.87 -38.57
C HIS A 357 -21.41 -20.00 -37.61
N PRO A 358 -22.20 -21.07 -37.41
CA PRO A 358 -21.93 -22.09 -36.40
C PRO A 358 -20.54 -22.74 -36.44
N SER A 359 -19.92 -22.84 -37.63
CA SER A 359 -18.54 -23.36 -37.79
C SER A 359 -17.45 -22.50 -37.15
N ALA A 360 -17.70 -21.19 -36.95
CA ALA A 360 -16.70 -20.32 -36.32
C ALA A 360 -16.42 -20.76 -34.88
N PHE A 361 -17.38 -21.41 -34.23
CA PHE A 361 -17.22 -21.93 -32.88
C PHE A 361 -16.31 -23.17 -32.80
N ASP A 362 -16.00 -23.84 -33.91
CA ASP A 362 -15.04 -24.96 -33.92
C ASP A 362 -13.64 -24.49 -33.48
N GLU A 363 -13.32 -23.20 -33.65
CA GLU A 363 -12.07 -22.56 -33.24
C GLU A 363 -12.12 -21.96 -31.81
N VAL A 364 -13.23 -22.08 -31.08
CA VAL A 364 -13.45 -21.35 -29.80
C VAL A 364 -12.74 -21.94 -28.58
N VAL A 365 -12.25 -23.17 -28.67
CA VAL A 365 -11.61 -23.85 -27.54
C VAL A 365 -10.24 -23.21 -27.26
N GLY A 366 -10.02 -22.80 -26.01
CA GLY A 366 -8.83 -22.01 -25.63
C GLY A 366 -9.02 -20.49 -25.68
N PHE A 367 -10.18 -19.98 -26.14
CA PHE A 367 -10.49 -18.55 -26.03
C PHE A 367 -10.95 -18.19 -24.62
N THR A 368 -10.67 -16.97 -24.16
CA THR A 368 -11.38 -16.41 -23.01
C THR A 368 -12.79 -15.94 -23.42
N PRO A 369 -13.80 -15.99 -22.53
CA PRO A 369 -15.12 -15.39 -22.77
C PRO A 369 -15.06 -13.90 -23.17
N ARG A 370 -14.10 -13.13 -22.64
CA ARG A 370 -13.87 -11.72 -23.03
C ARG A 370 -13.42 -11.60 -24.49
N GLU A 371 -12.52 -12.47 -24.92
CA GLU A 371 -11.92 -12.45 -26.26
C GLU A 371 -12.92 -12.84 -27.34
N LEU A 372 -13.69 -13.92 -27.14
CA LEU A 372 -14.76 -14.32 -28.05
C LEU A 372 -15.73 -13.16 -28.32
N LEU A 373 -16.20 -12.51 -27.24
CA LEU A 373 -17.12 -11.37 -27.36
C LEU A 373 -16.47 -10.15 -28.02
N ARG A 374 -15.16 -9.91 -27.83
CA ARG A 374 -14.41 -8.84 -28.50
C ARG A 374 -14.28 -9.08 -30.01
N ARG A 375 -13.99 -10.30 -30.46
CA ARG A 375 -13.93 -10.64 -31.89
C ARG A 375 -15.33 -10.53 -32.55
N ILE A 376 -16.37 -10.99 -31.85
CA ILE A 376 -17.77 -10.86 -32.29
C ILE A 376 -18.20 -9.39 -32.40
N ASP A 377 -17.93 -8.55 -31.39
CA ASP A 377 -18.25 -7.11 -31.46
C ASP A 377 -17.52 -6.42 -32.62
N THR A 378 -16.23 -6.73 -32.81
CA THR A 378 -15.42 -6.21 -33.92
C THR A 378 -16.04 -6.53 -35.28
N HIS A 379 -16.52 -7.77 -35.47
CA HIS A 379 -17.21 -8.20 -36.69
C HIS A 379 -18.58 -7.51 -36.88
N VAL A 380 -19.38 -7.38 -35.81
CA VAL A 380 -20.67 -6.67 -35.85
C VAL A 380 -20.47 -5.18 -36.20
N ARG A 381 -19.48 -4.51 -35.57
CA ARG A 381 -19.07 -3.14 -35.92
C ARG A 381 -18.64 -3.02 -37.39
N ALA A 382 -17.88 -3.99 -37.91
CA ALA A 382 -17.44 -4.00 -39.31
C ALA A 382 -18.62 -4.13 -40.28
N CYS A 383 -19.60 -5.01 -40.01
CA CYS A 383 -20.82 -5.14 -40.82
C CYS A 383 -21.65 -3.85 -40.82
N LEU A 384 -21.81 -3.22 -39.65
CA LEU A 384 -22.52 -1.94 -39.50
C LEU A 384 -21.82 -0.78 -40.23
N ALA A 385 -20.48 -0.76 -40.25
CA ALA A 385 -19.68 0.23 -40.98
C ALA A 385 -19.74 0.02 -42.51
N ALA A 386 -19.77 -1.23 -42.97
CA ALA A 386 -19.85 -1.58 -44.39
C ALA A 386 -21.26 -1.42 -44.99
N GLY A 387 -22.32 -1.36 -44.16
CA GLY A 387 -23.71 -1.37 -44.64
C GLY A 387 -24.10 -2.72 -45.26
N GLU A 388 -23.45 -3.79 -44.83
CA GLU A 388 -23.57 -5.14 -45.39
C GLU A 388 -23.39 -6.19 -44.29
N VAL A 389 -24.31 -7.17 -44.24
CA VAL A 389 -24.15 -8.35 -43.40
C VAL A 389 -23.13 -9.26 -44.05
N ARG A 390 -22.08 -9.62 -43.31
CA ARG A 390 -21.13 -10.68 -43.68
C ARG A 390 -21.17 -11.74 -42.58
N GLU A 391 -21.11 -13.01 -42.93
CA GLU A 391 -21.07 -14.08 -41.93
C GLU A 391 -19.62 -14.30 -41.46
N LEU A 392 -19.42 -14.41 -40.14
CA LEU A 392 -18.12 -14.80 -39.59
C LEU A 392 -18.05 -16.33 -39.53
N THR A 393 -17.17 -16.94 -40.33
CA THR A 393 -17.01 -18.40 -40.45
C THR A 393 -15.80 -18.97 -39.69
N HIS A 394 -14.86 -18.11 -39.29
CA HIS A 394 -13.65 -18.42 -38.53
C HIS A 394 -13.44 -17.33 -37.45
N LEU A 395 -12.91 -17.70 -36.28
CA LEU A 395 -12.53 -16.77 -35.21
C LEU A 395 -11.04 -16.37 -35.27
N LEU A 396 -10.17 -17.27 -35.76
CA LEU A 396 -8.71 -17.11 -35.74
C LEU A 396 -8.16 -16.33 -36.94
N HIS A 397 -8.91 -16.22 -38.04
CA HIS A 397 -8.41 -15.66 -39.30
C HIS A 397 -8.67 -14.15 -39.46
N SER A 398 -7.60 -13.35 -39.36
CA SER A 398 -7.50 -11.96 -39.87
C SER A 398 -6.03 -11.55 -39.94
N ALA A 399 -5.24 -12.25 -40.77
CA ALA A 399 -3.80 -12.05 -40.92
C ALA A 399 -3.37 -12.05 -42.40
N ASP A 400 -3.81 -13.04 -43.18
CA ASP A 400 -3.51 -13.15 -44.61
C ASP A 400 -4.62 -12.53 -45.49
N ASP A 401 -4.67 -11.20 -45.52
CA ASP A 401 -5.29 -10.45 -46.64
C ASP A 401 -4.48 -9.18 -46.97
N GLN A 402 -3.17 -9.35 -47.07
CA GLN A 402 -2.27 -8.41 -47.76
C GLN A 402 -1.67 -9.09 -49.00
N VAL A 403 -2.19 -8.76 -50.18
CA VAL A 403 -1.46 -8.04 -51.25
C VAL A 403 -2.46 -7.65 -52.33
N ASN A 404 -2.67 -6.34 -52.52
CA ASN A 404 -2.72 -5.76 -53.86
C ASN A 404 -2.50 -4.24 -53.79
N THR A 405 -1.25 -3.85 -53.53
CA THR A 405 -0.76 -2.48 -53.75
C THR A 405 -0.62 -2.19 -55.24
N VAL A 406 -1.74 -1.88 -55.90
CA VAL A 406 -1.73 -1.12 -57.16
C VAL A 406 -1.97 0.34 -56.78
N GLY A 407 -0.99 1.19 -57.08
CA GLY A 407 -1.06 2.61 -56.74
C GLY A 407 -1.92 3.40 -57.73
N GLU A 408 -2.96 4.04 -57.22
CA GLU A 408 -3.63 5.17 -57.88
C GLU A 408 -3.95 6.25 -56.84
N GLU A 409 -4.12 7.48 -57.29
CA GLU A 409 -4.30 8.65 -56.42
C GLU A 409 -5.51 8.46 -55.49
N ALA A 410 -5.35 8.73 -54.18
CA ALA A 410 -6.43 8.57 -53.22
C ALA A 410 -7.65 9.42 -53.64
N PRO A 411 -8.76 8.81 -54.09
CA PRO A 411 -9.94 9.58 -54.44
C PRO A 411 -10.52 10.08 -53.13
N ALA A 412 -10.43 11.40 -52.89
CA ALA A 412 -10.98 12.01 -51.70
C ALA A 412 -12.43 11.58 -51.56
N VAL A 413 -12.73 10.78 -50.51
CA VAL A 413 -14.07 10.26 -50.27
C VAL A 413 -14.97 11.44 -49.93
N ARG A 414 -15.57 11.99 -50.99
CA ARG A 414 -16.67 12.95 -50.90
C ARG A 414 -17.87 12.20 -50.38
N THR A 415 -17.92 12.03 -49.06
CA THR A 415 -19.15 11.72 -48.34
C THR A 415 -20.19 12.75 -48.83
N PRO A 416 -21.29 12.33 -49.47
CA PRO A 416 -22.32 13.28 -49.86
C PRO A 416 -22.97 13.77 -48.56
N GLN A 417 -22.53 14.93 -48.06
CA GLN A 417 -23.07 15.53 -46.84
C GLN A 417 -24.61 15.59 -46.95
N PRO A 418 -25.35 14.79 -46.18
CA PRO A 418 -26.79 14.86 -46.21
C PRO A 418 -27.18 16.11 -45.43
N ARG A 419 -27.73 17.12 -46.12
CA ARG A 419 -28.15 18.39 -45.49
C ARG A 419 -29.08 18.18 -44.29
N SER A 420 -29.78 17.04 -44.23
CA SER A 420 -30.62 16.61 -43.10
C SER A 420 -29.89 16.39 -41.78
N GLN A 421 -28.62 15.93 -41.76
CA GLN A 421 -27.91 15.71 -40.48
C GLN A 421 -27.55 17.02 -39.78
N LEU A 422 -27.28 18.08 -40.55
CA LEU A 422 -27.08 19.43 -40.00
C LEU A 422 -28.40 19.99 -39.43
N ASP A 423 -29.54 19.73 -40.07
CA ASP A 423 -30.88 20.07 -39.54
C ASP A 423 -31.24 19.26 -38.28
N GLU A 424 -30.76 18.02 -38.15
CA GLU A 424 -30.96 17.21 -36.94
C GLU A 424 -30.09 17.68 -35.78
N PHE A 425 -28.80 17.94 -36.02
CA PHE A 425 -27.93 18.54 -35.00
C PHE A 425 -28.45 19.91 -34.55
N GLY A 426 -28.98 20.74 -35.47
CA GLY A 426 -29.60 22.02 -35.12
C GLY A 426 -30.82 21.87 -34.20
N LYS A 427 -31.65 20.84 -34.36
CA LYS A 427 -32.77 20.53 -33.45
C LYS A 427 -32.26 20.09 -32.07
N ILE A 428 -31.19 19.29 -32.03
CA ILE A 428 -30.56 18.83 -30.78
C ILE A 428 -29.91 20.02 -30.05
N ASP A 429 -29.22 20.91 -30.77
CA ASP A 429 -28.61 22.14 -30.24
C ASP A 429 -29.66 23.07 -29.61
N ILE A 430 -30.77 23.34 -30.32
CA ILE A 430 -31.91 24.12 -29.80
C ILE A 430 -32.48 23.45 -28.55
N ARG A 431 -32.75 22.14 -28.60
CA ARG A 431 -33.33 21.43 -27.46
C ARG A 431 -32.38 21.37 -26.26
N TYR A 432 -31.07 21.28 -26.47
CA TYR A 432 -30.07 21.36 -25.41
C TYR A 432 -30.07 22.74 -24.75
N ALA A 433 -30.17 23.83 -25.53
CA ALA A 433 -30.29 25.19 -25.01
C ALA A 433 -31.59 25.41 -24.20
N GLU A 434 -32.74 24.91 -24.69
CA GLU A 434 -34.01 24.92 -23.94
C GLU A 434 -33.87 24.18 -22.60
N LEU A 435 -33.26 22.99 -22.61
CA LEU A 435 -33.09 22.17 -21.41
C LEU A 435 -32.11 22.79 -20.41
N ILE A 436 -31.09 23.53 -20.85
CA ILE A 436 -30.22 24.31 -19.95
C ILE A 436 -31.02 25.44 -19.30
N ALA A 437 -31.83 26.17 -20.07
CA ALA A 437 -32.62 27.30 -19.57
C ALA A 437 -33.74 26.86 -18.59
N GLY A 438 -34.27 25.65 -18.75
CA GLY A 438 -35.29 25.06 -17.87
C GLY A 438 -34.76 24.20 -16.70
N ALA A 439 -33.45 24.07 -16.53
CA ALA A 439 -32.86 23.18 -15.52
C ALA A 439 -32.73 23.84 -14.13
N ASP A 440 -33.37 23.27 -13.12
CA ASP A 440 -33.20 23.62 -11.71
C ASP A 440 -31.89 23.03 -11.13
N PRO A 441 -30.93 23.86 -10.66
CA PRO A 441 -29.69 23.37 -10.05
C PRO A 441 -29.79 23.08 -8.55
N GLU A 442 -30.83 23.57 -7.85
CA GLU A 442 -30.95 23.49 -6.38
C GLU A 442 -30.85 22.05 -5.82
N PRO A 443 -31.48 21.02 -6.41
CA PRO A 443 -31.44 19.66 -5.87
C PRO A 443 -30.03 19.04 -5.86
N ALA A 444 -29.09 19.56 -6.65
CA ALA A 444 -27.71 19.09 -6.67
C ALA A 444 -26.79 19.81 -5.66
N VAL A 445 -27.25 20.91 -5.04
CA VAL A 445 -26.47 21.67 -4.03
C VAL A 445 -27.03 21.55 -2.61
N ARG A 446 -28.11 20.80 -2.38
CA ARG A 446 -28.67 20.54 -1.04
C ARG A 446 -28.19 19.20 -0.47
N GLN A 447 -27.72 19.18 0.78
CA GLN A 447 -27.22 17.97 1.48
C GLN A 447 -28.23 16.80 1.50
N GLN A 448 -29.53 17.09 1.49
CA GLN A 448 -30.59 16.07 1.54
C GLN A 448 -30.83 15.37 0.19
N SER A 449 -30.33 15.93 -0.92
CA SER A 449 -30.54 15.39 -2.27
C SER A 449 -29.26 15.26 -3.12
N GLU A 450 -28.11 15.77 -2.66
CA GLU A 450 -26.81 15.63 -3.33
C GLU A 450 -26.52 14.17 -3.68
N ASP A 451 -26.73 13.26 -2.72
CA ASP A 451 -26.40 11.84 -2.81
C ASP A 451 -27.31 11.06 -3.77
N ALA A 452 -28.49 11.59 -4.09
CA ALA A 452 -29.40 11.02 -5.09
C ALA A 452 -29.25 11.68 -6.47
N ARG A 453 -28.93 12.98 -6.53
CA ARG A 453 -29.00 13.77 -7.76
C ARG A 453 -27.65 13.95 -8.45
N VAL A 454 -26.56 14.17 -7.71
CA VAL A 454 -25.23 14.37 -8.30
C VAL A 454 -24.73 13.14 -9.07
N PRO A 455 -24.91 11.88 -8.61
CA PRO A 455 -24.45 10.71 -9.35
C PRO A 455 -25.01 10.62 -10.78
N VAL A 456 -26.31 10.86 -10.95
CA VAL A 456 -26.98 10.79 -12.27
C VAL A 456 -26.54 11.94 -13.19
N LEU A 457 -26.25 13.12 -12.62
CA LEU A 457 -25.69 14.25 -13.36
C LEU A 457 -24.27 13.94 -13.86
N LEU A 458 -23.39 13.44 -12.98
CA LEU A 458 -22.03 13.07 -13.34
C LEU A 458 -22.01 11.89 -14.32
N GLN A 459 -22.92 10.92 -14.18
CA GLN A 459 -23.05 9.84 -15.15
C GLN A 459 -23.35 10.36 -16.55
N ALA A 460 -24.32 11.29 -16.70
CA ALA A 460 -24.65 11.88 -17.99
C ALA A 460 -23.47 12.65 -18.60
N GLY A 461 -22.79 13.49 -17.79
CA GLY A 461 -21.63 14.27 -18.23
C GLY A 461 -20.42 13.42 -18.63
N LEU A 462 -20.07 12.42 -17.81
CA LEU A 462 -18.96 11.50 -18.10
C LEU A 462 -19.28 10.58 -19.28
N THR A 463 -20.53 10.16 -19.45
CA THR A 463 -20.97 9.40 -20.63
C THR A 463 -20.82 10.21 -21.92
N ALA A 464 -21.22 11.48 -21.91
CA ALA A 464 -21.02 12.39 -23.03
C ALA A 464 -19.52 12.68 -23.30
N TRP A 465 -18.70 12.72 -22.25
CA TRP A 465 -17.24 12.87 -22.38
C TRP A 465 -16.58 11.63 -23.01
N ILE A 466 -16.93 10.42 -22.56
CA ILE A 466 -16.40 9.16 -23.15
C ILE A 466 -16.81 9.06 -24.63
N ALA A 467 -18.09 9.36 -24.95
CA ALA A 467 -18.59 9.33 -26.32
C ALA A 467 -17.88 10.32 -27.26
N ALA A 468 -17.30 11.41 -26.72
CA ALA A 468 -16.54 12.38 -27.51
C ALA A 468 -15.11 11.93 -27.87
N GLN A 469 -14.59 10.84 -27.27
CA GLN A 469 -13.20 10.37 -27.50
C GLN A 469 -13.03 9.46 -28.73
N GLY A 470 -14.11 9.12 -29.44
CA GLY A 470 -14.04 8.29 -30.65
C GLY A 470 -13.38 6.92 -30.39
N GLY A 471 -12.30 6.61 -31.13
CA GLY A 471 -11.62 5.31 -31.03
C GLY A 471 -10.98 5.02 -29.67
N SER A 472 -10.68 6.02 -28.85
CA SER A 472 -10.17 5.81 -27.49
C SER A 472 -11.26 5.49 -26.46
N ALA A 473 -12.54 5.56 -26.83
CA ALA A 473 -13.66 5.37 -25.89
C ALA A 473 -13.70 3.96 -25.27
N ASP A 474 -13.29 2.92 -26.01
CA ASP A 474 -13.29 1.53 -25.53
C ASP A 474 -12.22 1.25 -24.44
N ALA A 475 -11.30 2.19 -24.17
CA ALA A 475 -10.33 2.11 -23.08
C ALA A 475 -10.84 2.67 -21.74
N PHE A 476 -12.01 3.35 -21.76
CA PHE A 476 -12.62 3.97 -20.58
C PHE A 476 -13.88 3.23 -20.13
N SER A 477 -14.00 3.01 -18.82
CA SER A 477 -15.23 2.49 -18.20
C SER A 477 -15.70 3.40 -17.07
N LEU A 478 -17.01 3.46 -16.86
CA LEU A 478 -17.62 4.23 -15.78
C LEU A 478 -18.25 3.26 -14.77
N ASP A 479 -17.93 3.43 -13.48
CA ASP A 479 -18.64 2.69 -12.42
C ASP A 479 -20.16 3.01 -12.51
N PRO A 480 -21.05 2.03 -12.36
CA PRO A 480 -22.50 2.26 -12.45
C PRO A 480 -22.99 3.17 -11.32
N LEU A 481 -24.25 3.61 -11.40
CA LEU A 481 -24.83 4.50 -10.39
C LEU A 481 -24.66 3.90 -8.98
N PRO A 482 -24.09 4.66 -8.03
CA PRO A 482 -23.91 4.19 -6.66
C PRO A 482 -25.25 3.75 -6.05
N ALA A 483 -25.28 2.53 -5.53
CA ALA A 483 -26.47 1.99 -4.91
C ALA A 483 -26.59 2.42 -3.44
N GLY A 484 -27.81 2.72 -3.00
CA GLY A 484 -28.10 3.20 -1.65
C GLY A 484 -28.03 4.72 -1.49
N GLY A 485 -28.78 5.27 -0.54
CA GLY A 485 -28.97 6.72 -0.38
C GLY A 485 -27.81 7.50 0.25
N LYS A 486 -26.67 6.84 0.54
CA LYS A 486 -25.48 7.43 1.21
C LYS A 486 -24.17 6.91 0.61
N PRO A 487 -23.94 7.05 -0.71
CA PRO A 487 -22.74 6.54 -1.34
C PRO A 487 -21.49 7.31 -0.88
N ALA A 488 -20.31 6.71 -0.95
CA ALA A 488 -19.06 7.37 -0.59
C ALA A 488 -18.49 8.25 -1.71
N LEU A 489 -18.69 7.84 -2.97
CA LEU A 489 -18.37 8.56 -4.20
C LEU A 489 -19.65 8.71 -5.04
N HIS A 490 -19.75 9.77 -5.84
CA HIS A 490 -20.88 9.99 -6.74
C HIS A 490 -20.64 9.45 -8.15
N ALA A 491 -19.38 9.39 -8.59
CA ALA A 491 -18.98 8.72 -9.83
C ALA A 491 -17.51 8.30 -9.76
N ARG A 492 -17.12 7.30 -10.55
CA ARG A 492 -15.72 6.98 -10.87
C ARG A 492 -15.57 6.63 -12.34
N LEU A 493 -14.73 7.38 -13.04
CA LEU A 493 -14.21 7.02 -14.35
C LEU A 493 -12.93 6.19 -14.16
N ARG A 494 -12.77 5.12 -14.94
CA ARG A 494 -11.56 4.30 -15.02
C ARG A 494 -10.98 4.33 -16.44
N HIS A 495 -9.66 4.22 -16.54
CA HIS A 495 -8.92 4.06 -17.79
C HIS A 495 -7.99 2.85 -17.64
N SER A 496 -8.13 1.84 -18.50
CA SER A 496 -7.26 0.64 -18.47
C SER A 496 -5.95 0.97 -19.20
N LEU A 497 -4.84 1.06 -18.47
CA LEU A 497 -3.51 1.36 -19.04
C LEU A 497 -2.84 0.12 -19.64
N ASP A 498 -3.01 -1.02 -18.97
CA ASP A 498 -2.38 -2.29 -19.29
C ASP A 498 -3.47 -3.36 -19.24
N GLU A 499 -3.60 -4.18 -20.29
CA GLU A 499 -4.61 -5.24 -20.28
C GLU A 499 -4.20 -6.49 -19.49
N GLU A 500 -2.90 -6.74 -19.36
CA GLU A 500 -2.33 -7.94 -18.72
C GLU A 500 -2.15 -7.74 -17.21
N SER A 501 -1.60 -6.61 -16.78
CA SER A 501 -1.30 -6.35 -15.36
C SER A 501 -2.48 -5.74 -14.55
N GLU A 502 -3.69 -5.75 -15.09
CA GLU A 502 -4.91 -5.11 -14.52
C GLU A 502 -4.68 -3.66 -13.98
N ASP A 503 -3.86 -2.85 -14.68
CA ASP A 503 -3.44 -1.51 -14.25
C ASP A 503 -4.42 -0.41 -14.70
N GLU A 504 -5.08 0.24 -13.74
CA GLU A 504 -6.12 1.25 -14.00
C GLU A 504 -5.80 2.62 -13.37
N GLU A 505 -5.97 3.71 -14.12
CA GLU A 505 -6.13 5.06 -13.55
C GLU A 505 -7.60 5.34 -13.20
N HIS A 506 -7.85 5.98 -12.05
CA HIS A 506 -9.21 6.32 -11.59
C HIS A 506 -9.37 7.82 -11.33
N TRP A 507 -10.41 8.42 -11.90
CA TRP A 507 -10.92 9.76 -11.56
C TRP A 507 -12.23 9.57 -10.78
N SER A 508 -12.13 9.69 -9.46
CA SER A 508 -13.26 9.58 -8.53
C SER A 508 -13.82 10.96 -8.21
N PHE A 509 -15.14 11.09 -8.09
CA PHE A 509 -15.84 12.36 -7.86
C PHE A 509 -16.77 12.27 -6.64
N ARG A 510 -16.81 13.31 -5.81
CA ARG A 510 -17.79 13.44 -4.72
C ARG A 510 -18.20 14.89 -4.50
N ALA A 511 -19.49 15.22 -4.62
CA ALA A 511 -20.01 16.48 -4.12
C ALA A 511 -20.20 16.44 -2.60
N ILE A 512 -19.92 17.59 -1.96
CA ILE A 512 -20.08 17.77 -0.50
C ILE A 512 -20.69 19.15 -0.23
N SER A 513 -22.01 19.21 -0.23
CA SER A 513 -22.84 20.38 0.13
C SER A 513 -23.05 20.55 1.63
N ALA A 514 -22.65 19.56 2.45
CA ALA A 514 -22.78 19.62 3.90
C ALA A 514 -22.21 20.94 4.49
N PRO A 515 -23.02 21.74 5.22
CA PRO A 515 -22.57 23.01 5.79
C PRO A 515 -21.88 22.79 7.15
N HIS A 516 -22.28 21.77 7.91
CA HIS A 516 -21.65 21.46 9.18
C HIS A 516 -20.27 20.82 8.98
N HIS A 517 -19.27 21.28 9.75
CA HIS A 517 -17.88 20.94 9.45
C HIS A 517 -17.57 19.45 9.71
N ILE A 518 -18.16 18.83 10.75
CA ILE A 518 -17.97 17.39 11.00
C ILE A 518 -18.61 16.55 9.87
N ALA A 519 -19.83 16.92 9.44
CA ALA A 519 -20.55 16.30 8.34
C ALA A 519 -19.74 16.29 7.03
N ALA A 520 -19.01 17.38 6.78
CA ALA A 520 -18.09 17.50 5.65
C ALA A 520 -16.84 16.62 5.83
N LEU A 521 -16.16 16.68 7.00
CA LEU A 521 -14.97 15.86 7.27
C LEU A 521 -15.24 14.36 7.16
N ASN A 522 -16.40 13.89 7.64
CA ASN A 522 -16.81 12.48 7.52
C ASN A 522 -16.98 12.08 6.05
N ARG A 523 -17.68 12.90 5.24
CA ARG A 523 -17.81 12.70 3.77
C ARG A 523 -16.45 12.68 3.05
N ILE A 524 -15.54 13.62 3.37
CA ILE A 524 -14.17 13.66 2.79
C ILE A 524 -13.41 12.38 3.12
N ARG A 525 -13.33 12.00 4.41
CA ARG A 525 -12.58 10.80 4.85
C ARG A 525 -13.11 9.50 4.23
N ASN A 526 -14.43 9.40 4.03
CA ASN A 526 -15.06 8.24 3.41
C ASN A 526 -14.78 8.20 1.90
N ALA A 527 -14.78 9.35 1.22
CA ALA A 527 -14.40 9.47 -0.18
C ALA A 527 -12.91 9.11 -0.42
N ILE A 528 -11.99 9.57 0.44
CA ILE A 528 -10.55 9.24 0.38
C ILE A 528 -10.31 7.73 0.42
N THR A 529 -10.81 7.05 1.47
CA THR A 529 -10.64 5.58 1.60
C THR A 529 -11.31 4.84 0.46
N THR A 530 -12.50 5.26 0.01
CA THR A 530 -13.19 4.57 -1.11
C THR A 530 -12.46 4.79 -2.44
N ALA A 531 -11.78 5.92 -2.63
CA ALA A 531 -11.00 6.22 -3.83
C ALA A 531 -9.60 5.58 -3.85
N GLY A 532 -9.10 5.07 -2.72
CA GLY A 532 -7.70 4.63 -2.59
C GLY A 532 -6.71 5.78 -2.77
N LEU A 533 -7.04 6.97 -2.24
CA LEU A 533 -6.23 8.18 -2.44
C LEU A 533 -5.08 8.25 -1.41
N THR A 534 -3.94 7.66 -1.76
CA THR A 534 -2.74 7.57 -0.91
C THR A 534 -1.58 8.39 -1.50
N GLU A 535 -0.79 9.06 -0.65
CA GLU A 535 0.33 9.91 -1.06
C GLU A 535 1.39 9.10 -1.84
N GLY A 536 1.77 9.59 -3.02
CA GLY A 536 2.65 8.89 -3.98
C GLY A 536 1.95 8.19 -5.16
N ILE A 537 0.67 7.82 -5.06
CA ILE A 537 -0.02 7.03 -6.10
C ILE A 537 -0.73 7.93 -7.12
N ALA A 538 0.03 8.47 -8.09
CA ALA A 538 -0.47 9.44 -9.09
C ALA A 538 -1.65 8.95 -9.99
N LYS A 539 -1.91 7.64 -10.04
CA LYS A 539 -3.00 7.01 -10.79
C LYS A 539 -4.36 7.08 -10.09
N ARG A 540 -4.42 7.50 -8.83
CA ARG A 540 -5.66 7.70 -8.06
C ARG A 540 -5.91 9.19 -7.91
N ARG A 541 -7.03 9.67 -8.45
CA ARG A 541 -7.40 11.09 -8.45
C ARG A 541 -8.79 11.25 -7.86
N LEU A 542 -8.96 12.13 -6.88
CA LEU A 542 -10.24 12.39 -6.21
C LEU A 542 -10.59 13.87 -6.28
N PHE A 543 -11.77 14.16 -6.84
CA PHE A 543 -12.30 15.50 -7.06
C PHE A 543 -13.47 15.77 -6.12
N LEU A 544 -13.28 16.71 -5.19
CA LEU A 544 -14.32 17.19 -4.30
C LEU A 544 -15.05 18.35 -4.97
N LEU A 545 -16.31 18.12 -5.36
CA LEU A 545 -17.16 19.12 -6.00
C LEU A 545 -17.88 19.94 -4.92
N ARG A 546 -17.73 21.26 -4.93
CA ARG A 546 -18.37 22.11 -3.90
C ARG A 546 -18.73 23.50 -4.42
N SER A 547 -19.87 24.02 -3.97
CA SER A 547 -20.38 25.37 -4.31
C SER A 547 -20.03 26.43 -3.25
N THR A 548 -19.68 26.02 -2.03
CA THR A 548 -19.38 26.90 -0.88
C THR A 548 -17.95 26.70 -0.38
N GLN A 549 -17.37 27.69 0.31
CA GLN A 549 -16.03 27.55 0.88
C GLN A 549 -15.97 26.50 2.01
N TRP A 550 -14.77 26.01 2.31
CA TRP A 550 -14.50 25.15 3.45
C TRP A 550 -14.38 25.97 4.76
N SER A 551 -14.67 25.34 5.90
CA SER A 551 -14.49 25.98 7.22
C SER A 551 -13.01 26.23 7.53
N ALA A 552 -12.65 27.42 8.03
CA ALA A 552 -11.26 27.79 8.36
C ALA A 552 -10.61 27.05 9.56
N GLY A 553 -11.35 26.12 10.20
CA GLY A 553 -10.90 25.36 11.36
C GLY A 553 -9.67 24.50 11.08
N ALA A 554 -8.78 24.37 12.07
CA ALA A 554 -7.47 23.73 11.92
C ALA A 554 -7.55 22.30 11.37
N ARG A 555 -8.40 21.44 11.95
CA ARG A 555 -8.64 20.05 11.50
C ARG A 555 -9.14 19.95 10.05
N THR A 556 -9.82 20.99 9.56
CA THR A 556 -10.32 21.02 8.18
C THR A 556 -9.22 21.38 7.21
N ARG A 557 -8.36 22.35 7.56
CA ARG A 557 -7.15 22.66 6.78
C ARG A 557 -6.20 21.46 6.76
N GLU A 558 -5.87 20.91 7.92
CA GLU A 558 -5.03 19.71 8.07
C GLU A 558 -5.47 18.53 7.19
N LEU A 559 -6.77 18.21 7.16
CA LEU A 559 -7.30 17.15 6.29
C LEU A 559 -7.24 17.53 4.79
N LEU A 560 -7.53 18.78 4.44
CA LEU A 560 -7.49 19.26 3.06
C LEU A 560 -6.06 19.36 2.51
N ASP A 561 -5.09 19.74 3.36
CA ASP A 561 -3.67 19.79 3.04
C ASP A 561 -3.10 18.38 2.81
N ALA A 562 -3.52 17.40 3.64
CA ALA A 562 -3.20 15.98 3.43
C ALA A 562 -3.85 15.42 2.15
N PHE A 563 -5.13 15.71 1.93
CA PHE A 563 -5.87 15.37 0.70
C PHE A 563 -5.20 15.95 -0.55
N ALA A 564 -4.70 17.19 -0.50
CA ALA A 564 -3.99 17.83 -1.59
C ALA A 564 -2.62 17.21 -1.87
N ARG A 565 -1.85 16.85 -0.83
CA ARG A 565 -0.59 16.10 -1.00
C ARG A 565 -0.82 14.72 -1.61
N ALA A 566 -1.90 14.04 -1.24
CA ALA A 566 -2.32 12.77 -1.83
C ALA A 566 -2.88 12.88 -3.27
N GLY A 567 -2.76 14.04 -3.94
CA GLY A 567 -3.20 14.24 -5.33
C GLY A 567 -4.69 14.59 -5.49
N GLY A 568 -5.42 14.77 -4.39
CA GLY A 568 -6.81 15.21 -4.39
C GLY A 568 -6.96 16.71 -4.73
N ARG A 569 -8.08 17.08 -5.38
CA ARG A 569 -8.37 18.48 -5.74
C ARG A 569 -9.81 18.86 -5.34
N THR A 570 -10.01 20.06 -4.81
CA THR A 570 -11.36 20.66 -4.69
C THR A 570 -11.65 21.46 -5.96
N ILE A 571 -12.81 21.22 -6.57
CA ILE A 571 -13.26 21.89 -7.80
C ILE A 571 -14.58 22.59 -7.53
N LEU A 572 -14.75 23.80 -8.08
CA LEU A 572 -15.99 24.58 -7.95
C LEU A 572 -17.12 23.87 -8.70
N PHE A 573 -18.30 23.77 -8.09
CA PHE A 573 -19.50 23.19 -8.71
C PHE A 573 -20.58 24.27 -8.89
N PRO A 574 -20.51 25.07 -9.97
CA PRO A 574 -21.42 26.19 -10.19
C PRO A 574 -22.75 25.75 -10.79
N ALA A 575 -23.81 26.53 -10.53
CA ALA A 575 -25.15 26.30 -11.07
C ALA A 575 -25.19 26.10 -12.60
N ALA A 576 -24.36 26.82 -13.36
CA ALA A 576 -24.29 26.69 -14.81
C ALA A 576 -23.80 25.30 -15.30
N ASP A 577 -22.86 24.68 -14.58
CA ASP A 577 -22.40 23.32 -14.90
C ASP A 577 -23.47 22.29 -14.51
N ILE A 578 -24.16 22.51 -13.39
CA ILE A 578 -25.29 21.67 -12.96
C ILE A 578 -26.42 21.70 -14.00
N SER A 579 -26.81 22.89 -14.49
CA SER A 579 -27.83 23.03 -15.53
C SER A 579 -27.44 22.33 -16.84
N ARG A 580 -26.15 22.38 -17.24
CA ARG A 580 -25.64 21.60 -18.40
C ARG A 580 -25.72 20.09 -18.17
N LEU A 581 -25.31 19.59 -17.00
CA LEU A 581 -25.40 18.17 -16.67
C LEU A 581 -26.87 17.68 -16.63
N THR A 582 -27.78 18.51 -16.11
CA THR A 582 -29.24 18.23 -16.10
C THR A 582 -29.80 18.20 -17.52
N ALA A 583 -29.35 19.11 -18.38
CA ALA A 583 -29.72 19.11 -19.79
C ALA A 583 -29.19 17.87 -20.54
N LEU A 584 -27.94 17.46 -20.29
CA LEU A 584 -27.35 16.24 -20.86
C LEU A 584 -28.09 14.97 -20.42
N GLU A 585 -28.46 14.85 -19.14
CA GLU A 585 -29.29 13.72 -18.66
C GLU A 585 -30.60 13.63 -19.43
N GLN A 586 -31.33 14.75 -19.53
CA GLN A 586 -32.61 14.79 -20.23
C GLN A 586 -32.44 14.54 -21.73
N LEU A 587 -31.35 15.02 -22.34
CA LEU A 587 -31.02 14.75 -23.74
C LEU A 587 -30.83 13.24 -23.97
N ILE A 588 -29.96 12.59 -23.17
CA ILE A 588 -29.68 11.15 -23.24
C ILE A 588 -30.96 10.32 -23.01
N ARG A 589 -31.79 10.73 -22.06
CA ARG A 589 -33.08 10.07 -21.75
C ARG A 589 -34.09 10.18 -22.89
N ASN A 590 -34.13 11.32 -23.60
CA ASN A 590 -35.13 11.60 -24.63
C ASN A 590 -34.74 11.07 -26.03
N TYR A 591 -33.45 11.09 -26.38
CA TYR A 591 -32.96 10.71 -27.72
C TYR A 591 -32.20 9.38 -27.76
N GLY A 592 -31.75 8.86 -26.61
CA GLY A 592 -30.90 7.66 -26.55
C GLY A 592 -29.43 7.93 -26.92
N LEU A 593 -28.54 7.00 -26.53
CA LEU A 593 -27.10 7.20 -26.67
C LEU A 593 -26.62 7.22 -28.14
N GLU A 594 -27.12 6.33 -29.00
CA GLU A 594 -26.61 6.21 -30.38
C GLU A 594 -26.95 7.41 -31.25
N THR A 595 -28.18 7.93 -31.12
CA THR A 595 -28.63 9.16 -31.79
C THR A 595 -27.74 10.35 -31.43
N LEU A 596 -27.22 10.38 -30.21
CA LEU A 596 -26.39 11.47 -29.70
C LEU A 596 -24.88 11.23 -29.85
N ARG A 597 -24.40 10.02 -30.10
CA ARG A 597 -22.96 9.72 -30.26
C ARG A 597 -22.29 10.60 -31.33
N PRO A 598 -22.83 10.76 -32.55
CA PRO A 598 -22.28 11.68 -33.55
C PRO A 598 -22.27 13.14 -33.07
N TRP A 599 -23.31 13.57 -32.36
CA TRP A 599 -23.43 14.93 -31.81
C TRP A 599 -22.45 15.18 -30.66
N PHE A 600 -22.19 14.19 -29.80
CA PHE A 600 -21.17 14.27 -28.75
C PHE A 600 -19.75 14.36 -29.32
N ALA A 601 -19.44 13.64 -30.39
CA ALA A 601 -18.12 13.68 -31.05
C ALA A 601 -17.84 15.05 -31.72
N ASP A 602 -18.86 15.64 -32.33
CA ASP A 602 -18.82 16.93 -33.03
C ASP A 602 -18.89 18.13 -32.06
N ARG A 603 -19.98 18.28 -31.29
CA ARG A 603 -20.21 19.44 -30.42
C ARG A 603 -19.46 19.38 -29.09
N ARG A 604 -19.04 18.19 -28.66
CA ARG A 604 -18.25 17.95 -27.42
C ARG A 604 -18.76 18.69 -26.17
N PRO A 605 -20.08 18.64 -25.85
CA PRO A 605 -20.71 19.51 -24.84
C PRO A 605 -20.16 19.32 -23.42
N ALA A 606 -19.53 18.18 -23.11
CA ALA A 606 -18.86 17.95 -21.83
C ALA A 606 -17.62 18.86 -21.62
N SER A 607 -17.05 19.42 -22.70
CA SER A 607 -15.90 20.35 -22.66
C SER A 607 -16.29 21.74 -22.14
N ASP A 608 -17.55 22.13 -22.25
CA ASP A 608 -18.08 23.40 -21.73
C ASP A 608 -18.37 23.36 -20.23
N ILE A 609 -18.41 22.17 -19.64
CA ILE A 609 -18.67 21.92 -18.23
C ILE A 609 -17.33 22.09 -17.49
N ALA A 610 -17.19 23.19 -16.75
CA ALA A 610 -15.92 23.60 -16.19
C ALA A 610 -15.35 22.57 -15.20
N CYS A 611 -16.20 21.95 -14.36
CA CYS A 611 -15.75 20.96 -13.40
C CYS A 611 -15.22 19.65 -14.03
N LEU A 612 -15.80 19.21 -15.16
CA LEU A 612 -15.29 18.05 -15.91
C LEU A 612 -14.00 18.41 -16.65
N ARG A 613 -13.95 19.59 -17.28
CA ARG A 613 -12.76 20.12 -17.96
C ARG A 613 -11.56 20.26 -17.01
N GLU A 614 -11.76 20.73 -15.78
CA GLU A 614 -10.67 20.83 -14.79
C GLU A 614 -10.21 19.46 -14.27
N ALA A 615 -11.12 18.49 -14.09
CA ALA A 615 -10.78 17.15 -13.61
C ALA A 615 -10.10 16.27 -14.68
N LEU A 616 -10.52 16.41 -15.94
CA LEU A 616 -10.15 15.52 -17.05
C LEU A 616 -9.17 16.16 -18.05
N GLY A 617 -9.07 17.49 -18.10
CA GLY A 617 -8.23 18.22 -19.07
C GLY A 617 -6.71 18.05 -18.92
N GLY A 618 -6.26 17.29 -17.93
CA GLY A 618 -4.88 16.80 -17.83
C GLY A 618 -4.62 15.50 -18.62
N TRP A 619 -5.63 14.92 -19.26
CA TRP A 619 -5.48 13.81 -20.21
C TRP A 619 -5.32 14.37 -21.62
N GLN A 620 -4.16 14.11 -22.22
CA GLN A 620 -3.96 14.14 -23.67
C GLN A 620 -3.84 12.68 -24.13
N PRO A 621 -4.44 12.28 -25.26
CA PRO A 621 -4.06 11.02 -25.88
C PRO A 621 -2.57 11.10 -26.23
N GLU A 622 -1.79 10.06 -25.91
CA GLU A 622 -0.41 9.99 -26.40
C GLU A 622 -0.46 10.02 -27.93
N ALA A 623 0.22 11.01 -28.52
CA ALA A 623 0.37 11.06 -29.96
C ALA A 623 1.13 9.81 -30.38
N THR A 624 0.48 8.95 -31.18
CA THR A 624 1.10 7.77 -31.78
C THR A 624 2.38 8.22 -32.49
N VAL A 625 3.53 7.87 -31.92
CA VAL A 625 4.83 8.11 -32.56
C VAL A 625 4.75 7.45 -33.94
N PRO A 626 4.95 8.18 -35.04
CA PRO A 626 4.91 7.59 -36.37
C PRO A 626 5.93 6.44 -36.40
N PRO A 627 5.57 5.26 -36.94
CA PRO A 627 6.50 4.13 -36.97
C PRO A 627 7.78 4.58 -37.66
N GLN A 628 8.92 4.42 -36.97
CA GLN A 628 10.21 4.77 -37.56
C GLN A 628 10.38 3.95 -38.86
N PRO A 629 10.80 4.59 -39.97
CA PRO A 629 11.03 3.87 -41.21
C PRO A 629 12.08 2.77 -40.96
N PRO A 630 11.91 1.57 -41.54
CA PRO A 630 12.75 0.43 -41.22
C PRO A 630 14.22 0.72 -41.53
N VAL A 631 15.09 0.37 -40.57
CA VAL A 631 16.53 0.52 -40.71
C VAL A 631 17.02 -0.35 -41.87
N ALA A 632 17.50 0.28 -42.93
CA ALA A 632 18.11 -0.41 -44.06
C ALA A 632 19.45 -1.07 -43.65
N PRO A 633 19.85 -2.20 -44.27
CA PRO A 633 21.07 -2.91 -43.89
C PRO A 633 22.36 -2.09 -44.05
N LEU A 634 23.33 -2.35 -43.18
CA LEU A 634 24.70 -1.82 -43.25
C LEU A 634 25.53 -2.53 -44.34
N ASP A 635 26.12 -1.76 -45.26
CA ASP A 635 27.47 -1.95 -45.85
C ASP A 635 27.69 -1.01 -47.07
N PRO A 636 28.93 -0.73 -47.53
CA PRO A 636 30.13 -0.46 -46.73
C PRO A 636 30.98 0.72 -47.29
N GLY A 637 31.67 1.45 -46.40
CA GLY A 637 32.83 2.29 -46.79
C GLY A 637 32.55 3.75 -47.24
N PRO A 638 33.61 4.56 -47.50
CA PRO A 638 33.52 6.01 -47.31
C PRO A 638 33.94 6.93 -48.49
N GLN A 639 33.70 8.24 -48.29
CA GLN A 639 34.18 9.44 -49.02
C GLN A 639 33.41 9.89 -50.29
N PRO A 640 33.50 11.18 -50.70
CA PRO A 640 33.84 12.41 -49.95
C PRO A 640 32.77 13.53 -50.05
N LEU A 641 32.93 14.59 -49.24
CA LEU A 641 32.11 15.81 -49.32
C LEU A 641 32.59 16.77 -50.44
N PRO A 642 31.69 17.41 -51.22
CA PRO A 642 31.96 18.62 -51.98
C PRO A 642 31.75 19.89 -51.13
N GLU A 643 32.43 20.98 -51.50
CA GLU A 643 32.43 22.27 -50.78
C GLU A 643 31.21 23.17 -51.12
N PRO A 644 30.80 24.06 -50.20
CA PRO A 644 30.04 25.26 -50.52
C PRO A 644 30.92 26.53 -50.49
N GLN A 645 31.00 27.24 -51.61
CA GLN A 645 31.43 28.64 -51.71
C GLN A 645 30.46 29.41 -52.65
N PRO A 646 30.55 30.74 -52.78
CA PRO A 646 30.15 31.68 -51.73
C PRO A 646 29.24 32.80 -52.29
N MET A 647 28.68 33.66 -51.43
CA MET A 647 28.41 35.04 -51.83
C MET A 647 28.46 36.00 -50.63
N ALA A 648 29.23 37.08 -50.80
CA ALA A 648 29.25 38.27 -49.96
C ALA A 648 28.33 39.35 -50.62
N GLU A 649 28.22 40.61 -50.20
CA GLU A 649 29.12 41.44 -49.39
C GLU A 649 28.40 42.71 -48.88
N GLN A 650 29.03 43.42 -47.94
CA GLN A 650 29.12 44.89 -47.75
C GLN A 650 28.66 45.45 -46.40
N ALA A 651 29.34 46.43 -45.79
CA ALA A 651 30.79 46.61 -45.51
C ALA A 651 31.03 47.92 -44.73
N SER A 652 31.94 47.94 -43.76
CA SER A 652 32.78 49.12 -43.43
C SER A 652 34.04 48.72 -42.62
N ARG A 653 35.10 49.53 -42.74
CA ARG A 653 36.46 49.43 -42.14
C ARG A 653 36.80 50.77 -41.44
N PRO A 654 37.98 51.04 -40.84
CA PRO A 654 39.23 50.24 -40.65
C PRO A 654 39.67 50.19 -39.15
N GLU A 655 40.91 50.09 -38.64
CA GLU A 655 42.35 49.85 -39.02
C GLU A 655 43.05 49.33 -37.70
N ALA A 656 44.31 48.88 -37.52
CA ALA A 656 45.53 48.71 -38.32
C ALA A 656 46.48 47.64 -37.68
N GLU A 657 47.72 47.53 -38.16
CA GLU A 657 48.88 46.77 -37.62
C GLU A 657 49.76 47.62 -36.66
N PRO A 658 50.81 47.13 -35.91
CA PRO A 658 51.70 45.97 -36.18
C PRO A 658 52.16 45.09 -34.95
N PRO A 659 53.05 44.08 -35.13
CA PRO A 659 53.46 43.11 -34.07
C PRO A 659 54.96 43.22 -33.64
N VAL A 660 55.55 42.10 -33.16
CA VAL A 660 57.01 41.74 -32.98
C VAL A 660 57.54 41.62 -31.52
N SER A 661 57.87 40.37 -31.11
CA SER A 661 59.15 39.75 -30.61
C SER A 661 60.22 40.59 -29.82
N PRO A 662 61.31 40.03 -29.19
CA PRO A 662 61.95 38.71 -29.38
C PRO A 662 62.51 38.05 -28.05
N PRO A 663 63.73 37.44 -27.87
CA PRO A 663 63.94 36.30 -26.94
C PRO A 663 65.09 36.48 -25.90
N VAL A 664 65.61 35.40 -25.25
CA VAL A 664 67.07 35.03 -25.12
C VAL A 664 67.39 33.96 -24.02
N ARG A 665 68.15 32.93 -24.43
CA ARG A 665 69.13 32.01 -23.74
C ARG A 665 68.90 31.39 -22.34
N ALA A 666 69.52 30.21 -22.20
CA ALA A 666 69.75 29.45 -20.96
C ALA A 666 71.19 29.63 -20.39
N VAL A 667 71.43 29.09 -19.17
CA VAL A 667 72.66 28.45 -18.59
C VAL A 667 72.54 28.45 -17.05
N GLY A 668 72.85 27.40 -16.27
CA GLY A 668 73.22 25.99 -16.58
C GLY A 668 74.03 25.31 -15.44
N ARG A 669 74.33 23.99 -15.58
CA ARG A 669 75.25 23.13 -14.75
C ARG A 669 74.79 22.79 -13.32
N ALA A 670 75.20 21.68 -12.65
CA ALA A 670 75.81 20.35 -12.97
C ALA A 670 75.55 19.41 -11.74
N SER A 671 75.81 18.09 -11.64
CA SER A 671 76.98 17.25 -12.00
C SER A 671 76.68 15.73 -11.89
N VAL A 672 77.68 14.86 -12.13
CA VAL A 672 77.72 13.37 -12.00
C VAL A 672 79.08 12.99 -11.32
N PRO A 673 79.48 11.73 -10.97
CA PRO A 673 78.80 10.41 -10.98
C PRO A 673 79.05 9.49 -9.74
N ALA A 674 78.50 8.25 -9.73
CA ALA A 674 79.20 7.02 -9.27
C ALA A 674 78.39 5.71 -9.58
N THR A 675 79.09 4.60 -9.85
CA THR A 675 78.61 3.19 -9.80
C THR A 675 79.75 2.32 -9.25
N PRO A 676 79.51 1.08 -8.74
CA PRO A 676 79.80 -0.11 -9.59
C PRO A 676 79.11 -1.46 -9.22
N ARG A 677 78.93 -2.34 -10.24
CA ARG A 677 79.06 -3.84 -10.21
C ARG A 677 78.12 -4.68 -9.30
N SER A 678 77.95 -6.00 -9.48
CA SER A 678 78.03 -6.94 -10.64
C SER A 678 77.28 -8.23 -10.21
N ASP A 679 76.51 -8.95 -11.03
CA ASP A 679 76.83 -10.08 -11.94
C ASP A 679 75.48 -10.82 -12.19
N GLY A 680 75.24 -11.77 -13.11
CA GLY A 680 76.07 -12.33 -14.18
C GLY A 680 75.76 -13.83 -14.42
N SER A 681 75.22 -14.20 -15.59
CA SER A 681 75.06 -15.61 -16.10
C SER A 681 73.94 -16.49 -15.47
N ALA A 682 73.35 -17.52 -16.10
CA ALA A 682 72.92 -17.79 -17.50
C ALA A 682 72.05 -19.07 -17.59
N ALA A 683 71.45 -19.30 -18.77
CA ALA A 683 70.97 -20.58 -19.33
C ALA A 683 69.71 -21.31 -18.77
N GLY A 684 68.84 -21.72 -19.70
CA GLY A 684 68.03 -22.95 -19.62
C GLY A 684 68.50 -23.92 -20.73
N PRO A 685 67.66 -24.79 -21.35
CA PRO A 685 66.26 -25.15 -21.04
C PRO A 685 66.01 -26.68 -20.90
N ALA A 686 64.84 -27.10 -20.41
CA ALA A 686 64.28 -28.46 -20.63
C ALA A 686 62.76 -28.54 -20.35
N GLU A 687 62.02 -29.22 -21.22
CA GLU A 687 60.63 -29.69 -21.05
C GLU A 687 60.65 -31.20 -20.65
N PRO A 688 59.54 -31.98 -20.54
CA PRO A 688 58.10 -31.68 -20.71
C PRO A 688 57.15 -32.29 -19.64
N THR A 689 55.84 -31.99 -19.69
CA THR A 689 54.72 -32.93 -20.03
C THR A 689 53.32 -32.41 -19.62
N SER A 690 52.50 -32.09 -20.64
CA SER A 690 51.03 -32.21 -20.72
C SER A 690 50.12 -31.97 -19.49
N GLU A 691 49.33 -30.89 -19.55
CA GLU A 691 47.98 -30.82 -18.95
C GLU A 691 46.96 -31.71 -19.73
N PRO A 692 45.75 -31.88 -19.18
CA PRO A 692 44.59 -31.26 -19.85
C PRO A 692 43.84 -30.25 -18.95
N VAL A 693 43.26 -29.24 -19.59
CA VAL A 693 42.70 -28.03 -18.94
C VAL A 693 41.40 -28.30 -18.18
N GLY A 694 41.31 -27.76 -16.96
CA GLY A 694 40.07 -27.63 -16.18
C GLY A 694 39.91 -26.21 -15.64
N LEU A 695 38.69 -25.66 -15.75
CA LEU A 695 38.35 -24.26 -15.43
C LEU A 695 38.78 -23.82 -14.02
N VAL A 696 39.33 -22.60 -13.91
CA VAL A 696 39.58 -21.90 -12.64
C VAL A 696 39.01 -20.48 -12.74
N GLU A 697 38.04 -20.17 -11.90
CA GLU A 697 37.46 -18.83 -11.79
C GLU A 697 38.40 -17.87 -11.05
N SER A 698 38.32 -16.57 -11.38
CA SER A 698 39.23 -15.55 -10.88
C SER A 698 38.98 -15.22 -9.40
N ARG A 699 39.93 -15.58 -8.53
CA ARG A 699 40.00 -15.06 -7.15
C ARG A 699 40.14 -13.53 -7.17
N ARG A 700 39.14 -12.80 -6.69
CA ARG A 700 39.36 -11.53 -5.99
C ARG A 700 39.59 -11.84 -4.51
N ALA A 701 40.48 -11.10 -3.86
CA ALA A 701 40.83 -11.31 -2.45
C ALA A 701 40.59 -10.03 -1.66
N ASP A 702 39.70 -10.10 -0.65
CA ASP A 702 40.00 -9.56 0.68
C ASP A 702 39.08 -10.20 1.75
N ASP A 703 39.27 -11.52 1.98
CA ASP A 703 38.57 -12.24 3.06
C ASP A 703 39.07 -11.76 4.44
N ARG A 704 38.32 -10.85 5.08
CA ARG A 704 38.43 -10.66 6.52
C ARG A 704 37.83 -11.86 7.23
N ALA A 705 38.72 -12.74 7.69
CA ALA A 705 38.40 -14.03 8.27
C ALA A 705 37.25 -13.99 9.29
N PRO A 706 36.38 -15.02 9.33
CA PRO A 706 35.27 -15.08 10.28
C PRO A 706 35.80 -14.99 11.71
N THR A 707 35.10 -14.22 12.55
CA THR A 707 35.36 -14.19 13.99
C THR A 707 35.26 -15.62 14.53
N ARG A 708 36.37 -16.13 15.07
CA ARG A 708 36.36 -17.40 15.82
C ARG A 708 35.27 -17.30 16.88
N GLY A 709 34.35 -18.27 16.89
CA GLY A 709 33.36 -18.37 17.95
C GLY A 709 34.08 -18.39 19.29
N ALA A 710 33.85 -17.38 20.12
CA ALA A 710 34.51 -17.28 21.40
C ALA A 710 34.09 -18.45 22.28
N GLU A 711 35.05 -19.04 23.02
CA GLU A 711 34.77 -20.22 23.83
C GLU A 711 33.63 -19.93 24.84
N PRO A 712 32.77 -20.93 25.14
CA PRO A 712 31.72 -20.76 26.13
C PRO A 712 32.32 -20.40 27.49
N VAL A 713 31.77 -19.36 28.14
CA VAL A 713 32.16 -19.00 29.50
C VAL A 713 31.88 -20.20 30.42
N ALA A 714 32.88 -20.60 31.21
CA ALA A 714 32.77 -21.74 32.10
C ALA A 714 31.54 -21.62 33.02
N GLY A 715 30.67 -22.63 33.02
CA GLY A 715 29.44 -22.66 33.80
C GLY A 715 28.20 -22.03 33.12
N ILE A 716 28.36 -21.32 32.00
CA ILE A 716 27.23 -20.74 31.25
C ILE A 716 26.75 -21.71 30.16
N ASP A 717 25.43 -21.95 30.12
CA ASP A 717 24.75 -22.63 29.01
C ASP A 717 24.81 -21.73 27.75
N PRO A 718 25.51 -22.12 26.67
CA PRO A 718 25.74 -21.23 25.51
C PRO A 718 24.46 -20.98 24.69
N GLU A 719 23.45 -21.86 24.79
CA GLU A 719 22.23 -21.77 23.99
C GLU A 719 21.07 -21.14 24.78
N ARG A 720 21.12 -21.11 26.12
CA ARG A 720 19.98 -20.76 26.97
C ARG A 720 20.28 -19.67 28.00
N VAL A 721 19.47 -18.62 27.99
CA VAL A 721 19.48 -17.53 28.98
C VAL A 721 18.61 -17.88 30.18
N VAL A 722 19.08 -17.58 31.39
CA VAL A 722 18.29 -17.69 32.62
C VAL A 722 17.58 -16.37 32.89
N LEU A 723 16.24 -16.36 32.82
CA LEU A 723 15.41 -15.19 33.11
C LEU A 723 15.15 -14.99 34.61
N GLY A 724 15.33 -16.05 35.40
CA GLY A 724 15.18 -16.05 36.85
C GLY A 724 14.83 -17.41 37.41
N THR A 725 14.24 -17.45 38.60
CA THR A 725 13.76 -18.68 39.26
C THR A 725 12.25 -18.66 39.46
N VAL A 726 11.60 -19.82 39.53
CA VAL A 726 10.17 -19.92 39.83
C VAL A 726 9.93 -19.34 41.23
N ALA A 727 8.95 -18.44 41.37
CA ALA A 727 8.81 -17.63 42.59
C ALA A 727 8.57 -18.50 43.84
N GLY A 728 9.57 -18.53 44.73
CA GLY A 728 9.56 -19.35 45.95
C GLY A 728 10.17 -20.75 45.79
N ARG A 729 10.89 -21.03 44.70
CA ARG A 729 11.59 -22.29 44.41
C ARG A 729 12.95 -22.03 43.74
N PRO A 730 13.90 -22.98 43.77
CA PRO A 730 15.16 -22.85 43.03
C PRO A 730 15.05 -23.19 41.54
N ASP A 731 13.90 -23.68 41.07
CA ASP A 731 13.69 -24.10 39.67
C ASP A 731 13.98 -22.93 38.70
N PRO A 732 14.92 -23.06 37.73
CA PRO A 732 15.26 -21.97 36.82
C PRO A 732 14.23 -21.81 35.69
N VAL A 733 13.86 -20.56 35.40
CA VAL A 733 13.08 -20.18 34.20
C VAL A 733 14.07 -19.76 33.12
N ARG A 734 14.10 -20.51 32.02
CA ARG A 734 15.04 -20.32 30.90
C ARG A 734 14.32 -19.92 29.62
N ILE A 735 15.06 -19.29 28.71
CA ILE A 735 14.67 -19.04 27.32
C ILE A 735 15.84 -19.39 26.40
N ASP A 736 15.53 -20.04 25.29
CA ASP A 736 16.53 -20.42 24.29
C ASP A 736 16.86 -19.19 23.43
N LEU A 737 18.13 -18.97 23.09
CA LEU A 737 18.58 -17.80 22.30
C LEU A 737 17.83 -17.71 20.96
N GLU A 738 17.51 -18.85 20.34
CA GLU A 738 16.69 -18.86 19.13
C GLU A 738 15.25 -18.37 19.36
N SER A 739 14.64 -18.61 20.53
CA SER A 739 13.29 -18.10 20.84
C SER A 739 13.25 -16.57 20.88
N LEU A 740 14.38 -15.90 21.17
CA LEU A 740 14.49 -14.44 21.09
C LEU A 740 14.41 -13.92 19.64
N ARG A 741 14.72 -14.74 18.61
CA ARG A 741 14.44 -14.40 17.20
C ARG A 741 12.95 -14.15 16.96
N ARG A 742 12.06 -14.76 17.75
CA ARG A 742 10.59 -14.55 17.71
C ARG A 742 10.10 -13.49 18.71
N HIS A 743 11.02 -12.70 19.26
CA HIS A 743 10.80 -11.44 19.98
C HIS A 743 10.13 -11.56 21.36
N THR A 744 10.38 -10.54 22.19
CA THR A 744 9.99 -10.47 23.60
C THR A 744 9.29 -9.17 23.90
N VAL A 745 8.19 -9.20 24.66
CA VAL A 745 7.54 -8.00 25.19
C VAL A 745 7.42 -8.03 26.72
N ILE A 746 7.74 -6.91 27.35
CA ILE A 746 7.78 -6.71 28.81
C ILE A 746 6.77 -5.63 29.19
N PHE A 747 5.72 -6.04 29.90
CA PHE A 747 4.63 -5.19 30.38
C PHE A 747 4.76 -4.99 31.90
N ALA A 748 5.33 -3.85 32.33
CA ALA A 748 5.64 -3.63 33.74
C ALA A 748 5.66 -2.14 34.11
N GLY A 749 5.06 -1.80 35.25
CA GLY A 749 4.98 -0.43 35.76
C GLY A 749 6.27 0.06 36.42
N SER A 750 6.31 1.37 36.71
CA SER A 750 7.39 1.95 37.52
C SER A 750 7.53 1.23 38.86
N GLY A 751 8.77 1.01 39.30
CA GLY A 751 9.07 0.24 40.52
C GLY A 751 8.90 -1.29 40.41
N SER A 752 8.44 -1.83 39.27
CA SER A 752 8.31 -3.30 39.10
C SER A 752 9.65 -4.03 38.91
N GLY A 753 10.73 -3.32 38.58
CA GLY A 753 12.02 -3.93 38.18
C GLY A 753 12.17 -4.13 36.67
N LYS A 754 11.33 -3.48 35.84
CA LYS A 754 11.39 -3.49 34.36
C LYS A 754 12.83 -3.32 33.83
N THR A 755 13.51 -2.26 34.27
CA THR A 755 14.88 -1.91 33.89
C THR A 755 15.91 -2.98 34.29
N VAL A 756 15.76 -3.60 35.46
CA VAL A 756 16.65 -4.68 35.95
C VAL A 756 16.52 -5.92 35.08
N LEU A 757 15.29 -6.28 34.69
CA LEU A 757 15.03 -7.40 33.78
C LEU A 757 15.59 -7.15 32.37
N ILE A 758 15.44 -5.93 31.84
CA ILE A 758 16.04 -5.54 30.55
C ILE A 758 17.56 -5.66 30.60
N ARG A 759 18.18 -5.10 31.65
CA ARG A 759 19.64 -5.18 31.86
C ARG A 759 20.11 -6.61 31.93
N ARG A 760 19.50 -7.45 32.77
CA ARG A 760 19.90 -8.86 32.91
C ARG A 760 19.76 -9.63 31.59
N LEU A 761 18.70 -9.40 30.81
CA LEU A 761 18.54 -10.02 29.50
C LEU A 761 19.66 -9.62 28.53
N VAL A 762 20.06 -8.35 28.51
CA VAL A 762 21.19 -7.86 27.68
C VAL A 762 22.53 -8.43 28.18
N GLU A 763 22.76 -8.41 29.49
CA GLU A 763 23.98 -8.92 30.14
C GLU A 763 24.19 -10.43 29.88
N GLU A 764 23.13 -11.25 30.04
CA GLU A 764 23.15 -12.67 29.74
C GLU A 764 23.38 -12.95 28.23
N CYS A 765 22.80 -12.14 27.35
CA CYS A 765 23.03 -12.27 25.91
C CYS A 765 24.47 -11.90 25.51
N ALA A 766 25.02 -10.83 26.09
CA ALA A 766 26.41 -10.41 25.87
C ALA A 766 27.42 -11.46 26.37
N LEU A 767 27.17 -12.09 27.53
CA LEU A 767 27.96 -13.22 28.04
C LEU A 767 27.97 -14.44 27.10
N ARG A 768 27.03 -14.54 26.16
CA ARG A 768 26.93 -15.57 25.11
C ARG A 768 27.35 -15.05 23.72
N GLY A 769 28.00 -13.89 23.64
CA GLY A 769 28.50 -13.31 22.40
C GLY A 769 27.45 -12.61 21.52
N VAL A 770 26.26 -12.32 22.06
CA VAL A 770 25.19 -11.64 21.32
C VAL A 770 25.26 -10.14 21.59
N SER A 771 25.60 -9.36 20.56
CA SER A 771 25.57 -7.89 20.61
C SER A 771 24.14 -7.33 20.65
N ALA A 772 23.97 -6.16 21.25
CA ALA A 772 22.70 -5.48 21.42
C ALA A 772 22.78 -3.97 21.07
N ILE A 773 21.76 -3.47 20.38
CA ILE A 773 21.43 -2.04 20.32
C ILE A 773 20.31 -1.78 21.33
N VAL A 774 20.47 -0.77 22.18
CA VAL A 774 19.55 -0.47 23.29
C VAL A 774 19.12 1.00 23.21
N LEU A 775 17.84 1.25 22.97
CA LEU A 775 17.28 2.61 22.99
C LEU A 775 16.95 3.02 24.43
N ASP A 776 17.56 4.10 24.91
CA ASP A 776 17.40 4.62 26.26
C ASP A 776 16.73 6.01 26.25
N PRO A 777 15.38 6.08 26.34
CA PRO A 777 14.65 7.35 26.33
C PRO A 777 14.71 8.12 27.65
N ASN A 778 15.15 7.47 28.74
CA ASN A 778 15.03 7.93 30.14
C ASN A 778 16.37 8.04 30.90
N ASN A 779 17.48 7.59 30.29
CA ASN A 779 18.83 7.48 30.90
C ASN A 779 18.92 6.43 32.03
N ASP A 780 18.14 5.36 31.91
CA ASP A 780 18.02 4.24 32.85
C ASP A 780 18.97 3.06 32.52
N LEU A 781 19.47 2.99 31.29
CA LEU A 781 20.24 1.88 30.72
C LEU A 781 21.69 2.26 30.41
N ALA A 782 22.01 3.56 30.28
CA ALA A 782 23.36 4.06 30.03
C ALA A 782 24.42 3.76 31.13
N ARG A 783 24.06 3.11 32.24
CA ARG A 783 25.02 2.52 33.21
C ARG A 783 25.30 1.02 32.96
N LEU A 784 24.95 0.46 31.80
CA LEU A 784 25.17 -0.96 31.46
C LEU A 784 26.66 -1.38 31.51
N GLY A 785 27.60 -0.44 31.48
CA GLY A 785 29.04 -0.69 31.65
C GLY A 785 29.62 -0.32 33.03
N GLU A 786 28.79 0.09 34.00
CA GLU A 786 29.25 0.41 35.36
C GLU A 786 29.29 -0.84 36.25
N ALA A 787 30.43 -1.07 36.92
CA ALA A 787 30.53 -2.03 38.02
C ALA A 787 29.73 -1.56 39.26
N TRP A 788 29.15 -2.50 40.01
CA TRP A 788 28.59 -2.20 41.33
C TRP A 788 29.69 -1.78 42.32
N PRO A 789 29.50 -0.71 43.13
CA PRO A 789 30.47 -0.33 44.16
C PRO A 789 30.72 -1.39 45.25
N ALA A 790 29.73 -2.27 45.47
CA ALA A 790 29.81 -3.48 46.28
C ALA A 790 28.70 -4.45 45.82
N PRO A 791 28.86 -5.78 45.99
CA PRO A 791 27.87 -6.77 45.58
C PRO A 791 26.45 -6.46 46.12
N PRO A 792 25.43 -6.31 45.25
CA PRO A 792 24.07 -5.98 45.66
C PRO A 792 23.34 -7.17 46.31
N ASN A 793 22.41 -6.87 47.21
CA ASN A 793 21.47 -7.85 47.73
C ASN A 793 20.62 -8.43 46.58
N GLY A 794 20.66 -9.75 46.39
CA GLY A 794 19.91 -10.45 45.33
C GLY A 794 20.77 -11.02 44.21
N TRP A 795 22.10 -10.91 44.28
CA TRP A 795 23.01 -11.76 43.51
C TRP A 795 23.03 -13.20 44.06
N GLY A 796 23.16 -14.17 43.17
CA GLY A 796 23.49 -15.56 43.46
C GLY A 796 25.00 -15.77 43.71
N PRO A 797 25.45 -17.01 43.96
CA PRO A 797 26.85 -17.31 44.24
C PRO A 797 27.80 -16.87 43.13
N ASP A 798 27.41 -17.13 41.87
CA ASP A 798 28.28 -16.96 40.70
C ASP A 798 28.18 -15.56 40.06
N ASP A 799 27.20 -14.74 40.48
CA ASP A 799 26.91 -13.43 39.86
C ASP A 799 28.07 -12.43 39.95
N ALA A 800 28.96 -12.57 40.94
CA ALA A 800 30.16 -11.74 41.04
C ALA A 800 31.16 -12.03 39.91
N ASP A 801 31.38 -13.30 39.60
CA ASP A 801 32.26 -13.74 38.51
C ASP A 801 31.62 -13.49 37.14
N LEU A 802 30.29 -13.66 37.02
CA LEU A 802 29.52 -13.27 35.84
C LEU A 802 29.63 -11.76 35.58
N ALA A 803 29.55 -10.91 36.61
CA ALA A 803 29.70 -9.47 36.47
C ALA A 803 31.13 -9.06 36.06
N ALA A 804 32.15 -9.67 36.66
CA ALA A 804 33.55 -9.45 36.28
C ALA A 804 33.82 -9.86 34.82
N THR A 805 33.29 -11.02 34.41
CA THR A 805 33.37 -11.53 33.03
C THR A 805 32.65 -10.61 32.06
N TYR A 806 31.40 -10.24 32.36
CA TYR A 806 30.61 -9.33 31.51
C TYR A 806 31.32 -7.99 31.27
N LEU A 807 31.86 -7.36 32.31
CA LEU A 807 32.54 -6.05 32.19
C LEU A 807 33.93 -6.12 31.49
N SER A 808 34.61 -7.26 31.57
CA SER A 808 35.92 -7.46 30.92
C SER A 808 35.83 -7.96 29.47
N GLU A 809 34.77 -8.70 29.13
CA GLU A 809 34.57 -9.27 27.78
C GLU A 809 33.56 -8.50 26.91
N THR A 810 32.65 -7.72 27.50
CA THR A 810 31.63 -6.95 26.74
C THR A 810 32.11 -5.53 26.48
N ASP A 811 31.82 -5.04 25.28
CA ASP A 811 32.13 -3.69 24.81
C ASP A 811 30.87 -2.81 24.93
N VAL A 812 30.78 -2.01 25.99
CA VAL A 812 29.58 -1.18 26.27
C VAL A 812 29.84 0.27 25.87
N VAL A 813 29.10 0.77 24.87
CA VAL A 813 29.23 2.14 24.37
C VAL A 813 27.94 2.92 24.56
N ILE A 814 28.06 4.11 25.14
CA ILE A 814 26.96 5.09 25.21
C ILE A 814 27.08 6.01 23.99
N TRP A 815 26.01 6.07 23.19
CA TRP A 815 25.87 6.95 22.05
C TRP A 815 24.88 8.09 22.38
N THR A 816 25.19 9.30 21.94
CA THR A 816 24.40 10.51 22.23
C THR A 816 24.10 11.29 20.94
N PRO A 817 23.16 10.81 20.09
CA PRO A 817 22.71 11.55 18.90
C PRO A 817 22.40 13.01 19.20
N GLY A 818 22.89 13.94 18.37
CA GLY A 818 22.70 15.38 18.56
C GLY A 818 23.51 16.03 19.71
N ARG A 819 24.36 15.30 20.47
CA ARG A 819 25.25 15.88 21.50
C ARG A 819 26.72 15.68 21.14
N GLN A 820 27.36 16.76 20.70
CA GLN A 820 28.78 16.80 20.31
C GLN A 820 29.76 16.58 21.49
N GLY A 821 29.38 16.94 22.72
CA GLY A 821 30.22 16.75 23.92
C GLY A 821 30.27 15.32 24.47
N GLY A 822 29.74 14.34 23.74
CA GLY A 822 29.69 12.92 24.10
C GLY A 822 30.18 12.06 22.94
N ARG A 823 29.41 11.04 22.54
CA ARG A 823 29.62 10.28 21.30
C ARG A 823 28.46 10.55 20.33
N PRO A 824 28.52 11.63 19.53
CA PRO A 824 27.47 11.96 18.58
C PRO A 824 27.33 10.88 17.52
N LEU A 825 26.10 10.38 17.34
CA LEU A 825 25.68 9.65 16.15
C LEU A 825 25.03 10.61 15.15
N THR A 826 25.37 10.47 13.88
CA THR A 826 24.83 11.25 12.77
C THR A 826 24.56 10.37 11.55
N PHE A 827 23.56 10.73 10.74
CA PHE A 827 23.34 10.10 9.44
C PHE A 827 24.29 10.73 8.44
N GLN A 828 25.10 9.89 7.79
CA GLN A 828 25.94 10.29 6.67
C GLN A 828 25.16 10.03 5.37
N PRO A 829 24.65 11.06 4.68
CA PRO A 829 23.83 10.89 3.48
C PRO A 829 24.66 10.63 2.21
N LEU A 830 25.99 10.69 2.34
CA LEU A 830 26.95 10.25 1.33
C LEU A 830 27.66 8.98 1.83
N PRO A 831 27.74 7.90 1.03
CA PRO A 831 28.58 6.75 1.33
C PRO A 831 30.06 7.08 1.15
N ARG A 832 30.95 6.22 1.66
CA ARG A 832 32.37 6.27 1.35
C ARG A 832 32.61 5.80 -0.08
N PHE A 833 32.57 6.72 -1.04
CA PHE A 833 32.81 6.41 -2.45
C PHE A 833 34.19 5.77 -2.69
N ALA A 834 35.19 6.13 -1.88
CA ALA A 834 36.52 5.51 -1.90
C ALA A 834 36.50 3.97 -1.79
N ASP A 835 35.57 3.41 -0.99
CA ASP A 835 35.47 1.96 -0.75
C ASP A 835 34.90 1.20 -1.98
N VAL A 836 34.44 1.92 -3.01
CA VAL A 836 33.82 1.36 -4.24
C VAL A 836 34.38 1.95 -5.55
N LEU A 837 35.46 2.73 -5.54
CA LEU A 837 36.01 3.35 -6.77
C LEU A 837 36.44 2.31 -7.83
N ASP A 838 36.93 1.15 -7.40
CA ASP A 838 37.39 0.06 -8.27
C ASP A 838 36.26 -0.92 -8.69
N ASP A 839 35.02 -0.64 -8.30
CA ASP A 839 33.80 -1.38 -8.67
C ASP A 839 32.81 -0.46 -9.40
N PRO A 840 32.73 -0.51 -10.75
CA PRO A 840 31.85 0.35 -11.53
C PRO A 840 30.36 0.22 -11.17
N ASP A 841 29.91 -0.97 -10.81
CA ASP A 841 28.51 -1.24 -10.45
C ASP A 841 28.24 -0.79 -9.01
N GLY A 842 29.14 -1.12 -8.07
CA GLY A 842 29.11 -0.64 -6.69
C GLY A 842 29.17 0.89 -6.59
N PHE A 843 30.02 1.56 -7.37
CA PHE A 843 30.08 3.02 -7.47
C PHE A 843 28.77 3.60 -8.00
N THR A 844 28.20 3.00 -9.04
CA THR A 844 26.92 3.45 -9.62
C THR A 844 25.76 3.29 -8.62
N ALA A 845 25.74 2.18 -7.86
CA ALA A 845 24.77 1.95 -6.79
C ALA A 845 24.94 2.94 -5.63
N ALA A 846 26.18 3.24 -5.21
CA ALA A 846 26.48 4.22 -4.18
C ALA A 846 26.03 5.64 -4.58
N VAL A 847 26.29 6.04 -5.82
CA VAL A 847 25.80 7.32 -6.37
C VAL A 847 24.26 7.35 -6.44
N ASN A 848 23.62 6.26 -6.86
CA ASN A 848 22.15 6.15 -6.89
C ASN A 848 21.53 6.37 -5.49
N ALA A 849 22.05 5.67 -4.47
CA ALA A 849 21.57 5.77 -3.09
C ALA A 849 21.76 7.19 -2.51
N ALA A 850 22.90 7.81 -2.79
CA ALA A 850 23.19 9.18 -2.34
C ALA A 850 22.31 10.23 -3.06
N VAL A 851 22.09 10.13 -4.38
CA VAL A 851 21.15 11.02 -5.09
C VAL A 851 19.72 10.83 -4.57
N ALA A 852 19.28 9.60 -4.30
CA ALA A 852 17.96 9.34 -3.72
C ALA A 852 17.82 9.95 -2.32
N THR A 853 18.89 9.92 -1.50
CA THR A 853 18.92 10.51 -0.15
C THR A 853 18.92 12.04 -0.20
N LEU A 854 19.67 12.67 -1.11
CA LEU A 854 19.78 14.13 -1.19
C LEU A 854 18.62 14.81 -1.94
N ALA A 855 17.98 14.14 -2.89
CA ALA A 855 16.97 14.75 -3.76
C ALA A 855 15.78 15.43 -3.01
N PRO A 856 15.22 14.87 -1.92
CA PRO A 856 14.15 15.55 -1.16
C PRO A 856 14.64 16.81 -0.45
N HIS A 857 15.82 16.75 0.17
CA HIS A 857 16.43 17.90 0.86
C HIS A 857 16.80 19.02 -0.13
N ALA A 858 17.21 18.65 -1.36
CA ALA A 858 17.45 19.56 -2.47
C ALA A 858 16.18 19.97 -3.26
N ARG A 859 15.01 19.41 -2.95
CA ARG A 859 13.71 19.59 -3.65
C ARG A 859 13.75 19.29 -5.15
N VAL A 860 14.45 18.24 -5.54
CA VAL A 860 14.53 17.71 -6.92
C VAL A 860 13.97 16.29 -7.06
N ASP A 861 13.35 15.79 -5.99
CA ASP A 861 12.56 14.55 -5.88
C ASP A 861 11.20 14.61 -6.61
N GLY A 862 10.60 15.80 -6.72
CA GLY A 862 9.33 16.03 -7.41
C GLY A 862 9.35 15.79 -8.93
N GLY A 863 8.15 15.73 -9.53
CA GLY A 863 7.95 15.38 -10.95
C GLY A 863 8.01 16.52 -11.97
N THR A 864 8.38 17.75 -11.57
CA THR A 864 8.45 18.90 -12.50
C THR A 864 9.72 18.86 -13.35
N ASP A 865 9.73 19.52 -14.51
CA ASP A 865 10.92 19.52 -15.38
C ASP A 865 12.12 20.23 -14.74
N LYS A 866 11.88 21.26 -13.92
CA LYS A 866 12.93 21.88 -13.09
C LYS A 866 13.52 20.87 -12.08
N ALA A 867 12.69 20.02 -11.47
CA ALA A 867 13.17 18.97 -10.56
C ALA A 867 13.91 17.85 -11.34
N ARG A 868 13.44 17.50 -12.54
CA ARG A 868 14.11 16.53 -13.43
C ARG A 868 15.51 17.00 -13.83
N LEU A 869 15.64 18.25 -14.32
CA LEU A 869 16.91 18.88 -14.66
C LEU A 869 17.81 19.04 -13.42
N GLY A 870 17.25 19.51 -12.30
CA GLY A 870 17.97 19.63 -11.04
C GLY A 870 18.54 18.29 -10.54
N ARG A 871 17.80 17.19 -10.68
CA ARG A 871 18.27 15.84 -10.31
C ARG A 871 19.38 15.32 -11.23
N ALA A 872 19.36 15.68 -12.51
CA ALA A 872 20.47 15.40 -13.43
C ALA A 872 21.74 16.15 -13.01
N VAL A 873 21.65 17.47 -12.79
CA VAL A 873 22.77 18.28 -12.29
C VAL A 873 23.30 17.77 -10.94
N LEU A 874 22.41 17.38 -10.02
CA LEU A 874 22.78 16.77 -8.72
C LEU A 874 23.55 15.47 -8.90
N ARG A 875 23.14 14.62 -9.84
CA ARG A 875 23.80 13.34 -10.17
C ARG A 875 25.17 13.57 -10.80
N GLU A 876 25.27 14.45 -11.78
CA GLU A 876 26.52 14.76 -12.48
C GLU A 876 27.56 15.38 -11.53
N ALA A 877 27.15 16.37 -10.73
CA ALA A 877 27.97 16.96 -9.67
C ALA A 877 28.42 15.90 -8.66
N LEU A 878 27.52 15.00 -8.23
CA LEU A 878 27.86 13.97 -7.26
C LEU A 878 28.80 12.91 -7.83
N ILE A 879 28.67 12.52 -9.11
CA ILE A 879 29.64 11.63 -9.78
C ILE A 879 31.03 12.29 -9.81
N SER A 880 31.10 13.59 -10.11
CA SER A 880 32.37 14.32 -10.14
C SER A 880 33.01 14.42 -8.75
N TYR A 881 32.22 14.67 -7.71
CA TYR A 881 32.70 14.71 -6.33
C TYR A 881 33.11 13.32 -5.82
N ALA A 882 32.26 12.31 -5.99
CA ALA A 882 32.49 10.93 -5.57
C ALA A 882 33.77 10.31 -6.16
N ARG A 883 34.14 10.67 -7.40
CA ARG A 883 35.40 10.25 -8.06
C ARG A 883 36.66 10.73 -7.36
N THR A 884 36.58 11.70 -6.46
CA THR A 884 37.72 12.13 -5.62
C THR A 884 37.93 11.25 -4.38
N GLY A 885 36.99 10.34 -4.08
CA GLY A 885 36.92 9.59 -2.81
C GLY A 885 36.35 10.38 -1.63
N ALA A 886 36.12 11.69 -1.79
CA ALA A 886 35.49 12.54 -0.77
C ALA A 886 34.02 12.17 -0.55
N HIS A 887 33.54 12.39 0.69
CA HIS A 887 32.25 11.88 1.17
C HIS A 887 31.60 12.80 2.22
N ASP A 888 32.06 14.04 2.39
CA ASP A 888 31.42 15.02 3.27
C ASP A 888 30.33 15.83 2.53
N LEU A 889 29.16 16.01 3.16
CA LEU A 889 28.03 16.73 2.54
C LEU A 889 28.22 18.26 2.54
N ARG A 890 29.00 18.83 3.46
CA ARG A 890 29.26 20.27 3.51
C ARG A 890 30.20 20.67 2.39
N GLU A 891 31.27 19.90 2.18
CA GLU A 891 32.14 19.99 1.00
C GLU A 891 31.34 19.84 -0.29
N PHE A 892 30.49 18.81 -0.41
CA PHE A 892 29.64 18.64 -1.60
C PHE A 892 28.64 19.80 -1.79
N ALA A 893 28.11 20.37 -0.71
CA ALA A 893 27.25 21.54 -0.78
C ALA A 893 28.00 22.83 -1.16
N GLU A 894 29.33 22.92 -0.98
CA GLU A 894 30.15 23.97 -1.58
C GLU A 894 30.45 23.70 -3.07
N VAL A 895 30.73 22.44 -3.45
CA VAL A 895 30.89 22.03 -4.87
C VAL A 895 29.60 22.24 -5.68
N LEU A 896 28.41 22.14 -5.06
CA LEU A 896 27.15 22.56 -5.68
C LEU A 896 26.96 24.08 -5.68
N ASN A 897 27.55 24.81 -4.73
CA ASN A 897 27.42 26.27 -4.64
C ASN A 897 28.27 26.98 -5.71
N ASP A 898 29.41 26.40 -6.05
CA ASP A 898 30.33 26.85 -7.11
C ASP A 898 30.67 25.67 -8.04
N LEU A 899 29.71 25.32 -8.91
CA LEU A 899 29.78 24.12 -9.76
C LEU A 899 30.91 24.24 -10.81
N PRO A 900 31.94 23.36 -10.80
CA PRO A 900 33.06 23.48 -11.71
C PRO A 900 32.68 23.34 -13.19
N GLU A 901 33.40 24.06 -14.06
CA GLU A 901 33.15 24.03 -15.50
C GLU A 901 33.29 22.62 -16.09
N GLY A 902 32.38 22.27 -17.01
CA GLY A 902 32.35 20.97 -17.68
C GLY A 902 31.74 19.81 -16.88
N VAL A 903 31.44 19.98 -15.59
CA VAL A 903 30.81 18.94 -14.75
C VAL A 903 29.39 18.59 -15.19
N SER A 904 28.63 19.58 -15.68
CA SER A 904 27.31 19.39 -16.29
C SER A 904 27.23 20.18 -17.59
N GLN A 905 26.62 19.59 -18.62
CA GLN A 905 26.40 20.20 -19.94
C GLN A 905 24.99 20.80 -20.09
N LEU A 906 24.22 20.89 -18.99
CA LEU A 906 22.84 21.37 -19.00
C LEU A 906 22.74 22.90 -18.85
N ASP A 907 21.91 23.51 -19.70
CA ASP A 907 21.64 24.96 -19.66
C ASP A 907 21.18 25.42 -18.27
N GLY A 908 21.93 26.36 -17.69
CA GLY A 908 21.66 26.91 -16.37
C GLY A 908 22.02 26.01 -15.18
N ALA A 909 22.77 24.92 -15.40
CA ALA A 909 23.21 24.01 -14.33
C ALA A 909 23.82 24.70 -13.10
N PRO A 910 24.72 25.71 -13.19
CA PRO A 910 25.26 26.40 -12.01
C PRO A 910 24.18 27.09 -11.16
N LYS A 911 23.12 27.61 -11.79
CA LYS A 911 21.99 28.26 -11.09
C LYS A 911 21.07 27.24 -10.41
N LEU A 912 20.95 26.03 -10.96
CA LEU A 912 20.26 24.91 -10.31
C LEU A 912 21.08 24.36 -9.15
N ALA A 913 22.38 24.12 -9.36
CA ALA A 913 23.32 23.64 -8.35
C ALA A 913 23.37 24.58 -7.14
N ALA A 914 23.58 25.87 -7.34
CA ALA A 914 23.59 26.85 -6.25
C ALA A 914 22.24 26.91 -5.49
N GLY A 915 21.13 26.73 -6.20
CA GLY A 915 19.81 26.60 -5.57
C GLY A 915 19.67 25.36 -4.68
N MET A 916 20.22 24.22 -5.12
CA MET A 916 20.26 22.98 -4.32
C MET A 916 21.23 23.10 -3.14
N ALA A 917 22.40 23.72 -3.34
CA ALA A 917 23.37 23.97 -2.29
C ALA A 917 22.76 24.75 -1.12
N GLN A 918 22.02 25.82 -1.39
CA GLN A 918 21.36 26.61 -0.34
C GLN A 918 20.27 25.81 0.40
N LEU A 919 19.55 24.91 -0.29
CA LEU A 919 18.58 24.02 0.35
C LEU A 919 19.24 22.92 1.20
N LEU A 920 20.34 22.33 0.72
CA LEU A 920 21.14 21.36 1.48
C LEU A 920 21.81 22.02 2.70
N LYS A 921 22.36 23.23 2.56
CA LYS A 921 22.88 24.03 3.69
C LYS A 921 21.78 24.35 4.71
N ALA A 922 20.56 24.67 4.27
CA ALA A 922 19.42 24.84 5.16
C ALA A 922 19.03 23.52 5.87
N ALA A 923 19.09 22.37 5.20
CA ALA A 923 18.87 21.07 5.84
C ALA A 923 19.93 20.75 6.90
N LEU A 924 21.22 20.97 6.58
CA LEU A 924 22.38 20.83 7.48
C LEU A 924 22.35 21.76 8.72
N ILE A 925 21.53 22.82 8.69
CA ILE A 925 21.30 23.75 9.80
C ILE A 925 20.08 23.33 10.63
N ASN A 926 19.00 22.87 9.97
CA ASN A 926 17.72 22.55 10.61
C ASN A 926 17.66 21.14 11.21
N ASP A 927 18.42 20.17 10.69
CA ASP A 927 18.54 18.82 11.25
C ASP A 927 19.99 18.53 11.69
N PRO A 928 20.30 18.62 13.01
CA PRO A 928 21.63 18.32 13.56
C PRO A 928 22.11 16.88 13.38
N LEU A 929 21.24 15.95 12.94
CA LEU A 929 21.60 14.56 12.67
C LEU A 929 22.03 14.35 11.21
N PHE A 930 21.59 15.20 10.29
CA PHE A 930 21.86 15.08 8.85
C PHE A 930 23.19 15.77 8.51
N GLY A 931 24.19 15.01 8.02
CA GLY A 931 25.51 15.56 7.65
C GLY A 931 26.21 16.32 8.78
N GLY A 932 25.97 15.90 10.03
CA GLY A 932 26.66 16.41 11.21
C GLY A 932 27.97 15.66 11.45
N ALA A 933 28.94 16.34 12.08
CA ALA A 933 30.13 15.68 12.61
C ALA A 933 29.73 14.64 13.66
N GLY A 934 30.21 13.41 13.51
CA GLY A 934 29.85 12.29 14.39
C GLY A 934 30.13 10.94 13.78
N THR A 935 29.89 9.88 14.55
CA THR A 935 29.95 8.50 14.07
C THR A 935 28.72 8.20 13.22
N PRO A 936 28.85 7.52 12.05
CA PRO A 936 27.71 7.13 11.25
C PRO A 936 26.73 6.25 12.05
N VAL A 937 25.42 6.41 11.80
CA VAL A 937 24.40 5.43 12.24
C VAL A 937 24.47 4.17 11.36
N ASP A 938 25.56 3.42 11.53
CA ASP A 938 25.81 2.14 10.87
C ASP A 938 25.59 0.98 11.86
N PRO A 939 24.64 0.06 11.62
CA PRO A 939 24.47 -1.16 12.41
C PRO A 939 25.75 -2.00 12.53
N GLY A 940 26.65 -1.96 11.53
CA GLY A 940 27.97 -2.60 11.60
C GLY A 940 28.79 -2.09 12.77
N VAL A 941 28.97 -0.76 12.89
CA VAL A 941 29.61 -0.12 14.05
C VAL A 941 28.84 -0.42 15.35
N LEU A 942 27.51 -0.37 15.31
CA LEU A 942 26.68 -0.50 16.52
C LEU A 942 26.58 -1.93 17.09
N LEU A 943 26.85 -2.96 16.28
CA LEU A 943 26.77 -4.38 16.69
C LEU A 943 28.13 -5.11 16.68
N THR A 944 29.18 -4.59 16.05
CA THR A 944 30.49 -5.26 16.03
C THR A 944 31.33 -4.89 17.26
N PRO A 945 31.75 -5.85 18.10
CA PRO A 945 32.64 -5.59 19.24
C PRO A 945 34.05 -5.19 18.78
N GLU A 946 34.79 -4.48 19.63
CA GLU A 946 36.23 -4.27 19.45
C GLU A 946 37.02 -5.59 19.51
N PRO A 947 38.19 -5.68 18.85
CA PRO A 947 39.00 -6.90 18.84
C PRO A 947 39.33 -7.39 20.25
N GLY A 948 38.98 -8.65 20.54
CA GLY A 948 39.14 -9.28 21.86
C GLY A 948 37.93 -9.16 22.78
N ARG A 949 36.92 -8.34 22.44
CA ARG A 949 35.61 -8.33 23.13
C ARG A 949 34.64 -9.31 22.44
N ARG A 950 33.75 -9.92 23.21
CA ARG A 950 32.84 -10.99 22.75
C ARG A 950 31.48 -10.48 22.25
N ALA A 951 31.02 -9.33 22.74
CA ALA A 951 29.76 -8.70 22.33
C ALA A 951 29.83 -7.16 22.46
N ARG A 952 29.11 -6.44 21.61
CA ARG A 952 28.91 -4.97 21.69
C ARG A 952 27.54 -4.66 22.30
N VAL A 953 27.46 -3.75 23.27
CA VAL A 953 26.21 -3.21 23.80
C VAL A 953 26.19 -1.70 23.54
N SER A 954 25.53 -1.31 22.45
CA SER A 954 25.38 0.09 22.02
C SER A 954 24.12 0.70 22.64
N VAL A 955 24.29 1.47 23.72
CA VAL A 955 23.20 2.20 24.38
C VAL A 955 23.03 3.58 23.75
N ILE A 956 21.94 3.78 23.01
CA ILE A 956 21.62 5.05 22.34
C ILE A 956 20.70 5.86 23.25
N SER A 957 21.24 6.88 23.91
CA SER A 957 20.47 7.79 24.78
C SER A 957 19.85 8.95 24.01
N PHE A 958 18.59 9.25 24.31
CA PHE A 958 17.84 10.34 23.66
C PHE A 958 18.10 11.74 24.25
N VAL A 959 19.21 11.96 24.97
CA VAL A 959 19.60 13.28 25.55
C VAL A 959 19.76 14.44 24.56
N GLY A 960 20.04 14.16 23.29
CA GLY A 960 20.06 15.17 22.21
C GLY A 960 18.83 15.15 21.31
N LEU A 961 17.87 14.27 21.58
CA LEU A 961 16.61 14.15 20.83
C LEU A 961 15.48 14.68 21.71
N SER A 962 15.32 16.00 21.77
CA SER A 962 14.37 16.66 22.68
C SER A 962 12.92 16.46 22.28
N GLU A 963 12.63 16.29 20.99
CA GLU A 963 11.26 16.19 20.48
C GLU A 963 10.86 14.78 20.07
N GLY A 964 9.58 14.44 20.28
CA GLY A 964 9.02 13.12 19.94
C GLY A 964 9.12 12.81 18.44
N HIS A 965 8.91 13.81 17.58
CA HIS A 965 9.04 13.66 16.13
C HIS A 965 10.50 13.34 15.72
N GLN A 966 11.47 13.99 16.38
CA GLN A 966 12.91 13.79 16.13
C GLN A 966 13.36 12.40 16.59
N ARG A 967 12.89 11.95 17.76
CA ARG A 967 13.10 10.56 18.25
C ARG A 967 12.56 9.53 17.26
N GLN A 968 11.33 9.72 16.79
CA GLN A 968 10.71 8.81 15.81
C GLN A 968 11.42 8.83 14.46
N SER A 969 11.87 9.99 13.96
CA SER A 969 12.65 10.07 12.72
C SER A 969 14.00 9.33 12.83
N PHE A 970 14.75 9.57 13.91
CA PHE A 970 16.02 8.90 14.16
C PHE A 970 15.84 7.38 14.27
N VAL A 971 14.84 6.91 15.05
CA VAL A 971 14.60 5.47 15.23
C VAL A 971 14.14 4.82 13.94
N ASN A 972 13.27 5.46 13.15
CA ASN A 972 12.86 4.98 11.82
C ASN A 972 14.07 4.75 10.90
N GLN A 973 14.96 5.75 10.78
CA GLN A 973 16.16 5.66 9.93
C GLN A 973 17.13 4.57 10.43
N LEU A 974 17.35 4.47 11.74
CA LEU A 974 18.13 3.39 12.35
C LEU A 974 17.52 2.00 12.09
N GLN A 975 16.19 1.87 12.16
CA GLN A 975 15.48 0.61 11.91
C GLN A 975 15.57 0.17 10.43
N LEU A 976 15.48 1.12 9.49
CA LEU A 976 15.66 0.86 8.05
C LEU A 976 17.10 0.47 7.71
N ALA A 977 18.10 1.14 8.31
CA ALA A 977 19.50 0.76 8.20
C ALA A 977 19.74 -0.65 8.78
N LEU A 978 19.22 -0.93 9.98
CA LEU A 978 19.33 -2.24 10.64
C LEU A 978 18.67 -3.36 9.82
N PHE A 979 17.48 -3.13 9.26
CA PHE A 979 16.80 -4.09 8.39
C PHE A 979 17.60 -4.40 7.12
N THR A 980 18.23 -3.39 6.53
CA THR A 980 19.12 -3.53 5.37
C THR A 980 20.40 -4.29 5.74
N TRP A 981 20.96 -4.01 6.91
CA TRP A 981 22.19 -4.67 7.39
C TRP A 981 21.97 -6.15 7.72
N ILE A 982 20.89 -6.52 8.42
CA ILE A 982 20.61 -7.94 8.76
C ILE A 982 20.26 -8.79 7.53
N LYS A 983 19.71 -8.19 6.46
CA LYS A 983 19.53 -8.87 5.17
C LYS A 983 20.86 -9.30 4.56
N ARG A 984 21.90 -8.47 4.69
CA ARG A 984 23.25 -8.71 4.16
C ARG A 984 24.13 -9.52 5.12
N HIS A 985 23.83 -9.47 6.41
CA HIS A 985 24.55 -10.17 7.49
C HIS A 985 23.58 -11.01 8.35
N PRO A 986 22.91 -12.03 7.78
CA PRO A 986 22.02 -12.90 8.55
C PRO A 986 22.79 -13.65 9.65
N ALA A 987 22.08 -14.12 10.68
CA ALA A 987 22.70 -14.82 11.80
C ALA A 987 23.48 -16.08 11.39
N GLY A 988 23.03 -16.78 10.35
CA GLY A 988 23.53 -18.09 9.95
C GLY A 988 23.25 -19.12 11.06
N ASP A 989 24.24 -19.97 11.33
CA ASP A 989 24.18 -21.01 12.36
C ASP A 989 24.17 -20.45 13.79
N ARG A 990 24.42 -19.15 13.99
CA ARG A 990 24.35 -18.52 15.32
C ARG A 990 22.89 -18.48 15.81
N PRO A 991 22.57 -18.98 17.02
CA PRO A 991 21.18 -19.04 17.49
C PRO A 991 20.53 -17.65 17.60
N LEU A 992 21.33 -16.58 17.78
CA LEU A 992 20.87 -15.20 17.74
C LEU A 992 21.96 -14.31 17.11
N GLY A 993 21.59 -13.54 16.09
CA GLY A 993 22.53 -12.66 15.37
C GLY A 993 22.79 -11.33 16.08
N GLY A 994 21.83 -10.88 16.90
CA GLY A 994 21.89 -9.67 17.72
C GLY A 994 20.53 -9.37 18.38
N LEU A 995 20.51 -8.34 19.24
CA LEU A 995 19.29 -7.80 19.86
C LEU A 995 19.06 -6.32 19.51
N PHE A 996 17.78 -5.95 19.39
CA PHE A 996 17.32 -4.56 19.31
C PHE A 996 16.29 -4.29 20.42
N VAL A 997 16.66 -3.49 21.40
CA VAL A 997 15.90 -3.26 22.64
C VAL A 997 15.29 -1.86 22.62
N MET A 998 13.96 -1.79 22.80
CA MET A 998 13.18 -0.55 22.81
C MET A 998 12.50 -0.41 24.18
N ASP A 999 13.03 0.45 25.07
CA ASP A 999 12.30 0.82 26.28
C ASP A 999 11.31 1.97 26.03
N GLU A 1000 10.23 2.01 26.82
CA GLU A 1000 9.03 2.83 26.61
C GLU A 1000 8.55 2.82 25.15
N ALA A 1001 8.53 1.61 24.54
CA ALA A 1001 8.31 1.39 23.11
C ALA A 1001 7.02 2.01 22.54
N GLN A 1002 6.00 2.26 23.38
CA GLN A 1002 4.77 2.96 22.98
C GLN A 1002 5.01 4.41 22.52
N THR A 1003 6.16 5.01 22.85
CA THR A 1003 6.56 6.34 22.38
C THR A 1003 7.06 6.35 20.93
N LEU A 1004 7.45 5.18 20.42
CA LEU A 1004 8.04 4.97 19.09
C LEU A 1004 7.05 4.26 18.15
N ALA A 1005 6.36 3.22 18.64
CA ALA A 1005 5.33 2.47 17.93
C ALA A 1005 3.97 2.47 18.69
N PRO A 1006 3.26 3.62 18.72
CA PRO A 1006 1.96 3.74 19.37
C PRO A 1006 0.84 2.95 18.67
N SER A 1007 -0.19 2.61 19.44
CA SER A 1007 -1.47 2.01 19.00
C SER A 1007 -2.45 2.97 18.30
N GLY A 1008 -2.07 4.24 18.16
CA GLY A 1008 -2.95 5.33 17.70
C GLY A 1008 -2.79 5.63 16.22
N ALA A 1009 -2.34 6.83 15.89
CA ALA A 1009 -1.93 7.17 14.54
C ALA A 1009 -0.64 6.41 14.19
N VAL A 1010 -0.65 5.68 13.08
CA VAL A 1010 0.53 5.03 12.53
C VAL A 1010 1.50 6.11 12.03
N THR A 1011 2.78 5.96 12.38
CA THR A 1011 3.88 6.81 11.91
C THR A 1011 4.90 5.97 11.14
N ALA A 1012 5.78 6.57 10.34
CA ALA A 1012 6.84 5.83 9.65
C ALA A 1012 7.70 4.99 10.62
N CYS A 1013 7.97 5.49 11.83
CA CYS A 1013 8.64 4.74 12.91
C CYS A 1013 7.82 3.54 13.41
N THR A 1014 6.49 3.63 13.39
CA THR A 1014 5.60 2.51 13.68
C THR A 1014 5.69 1.46 12.57
N GLU A 1015 5.68 1.88 11.30
CA GLU A 1015 5.75 0.99 10.14
C GLU A 1015 7.08 0.24 10.04
N SER A 1016 8.21 0.92 10.22
CA SER A 1016 9.53 0.27 10.27
C SER A 1016 9.72 -0.61 11.50
N THR A 1017 9.15 -0.24 12.65
CA THR A 1017 9.08 -1.14 13.82
C THR A 1017 8.30 -2.42 13.49
N LEU A 1018 7.14 -2.31 12.83
CA LEU A 1018 6.30 -3.46 12.49
C LEU A 1018 6.96 -4.37 11.43
N ALA A 1019 7.58 -3.79 10.39
CA ALA A 1019 8.31 -4.55 9.38
C ALA A 1019 9.51 -5.32 9.97
N LEU A 1020 10.22 -4.75 10.95
CA LEU A 1020 11.18 -5.50 11.74
C LEU A 1020 10.49 -6.61 12.57
N THR A 1021 9.38 -6.30 13.25
CA THR A 1021 8.66 -7.25 14.13
C THR A 1021 8.11 -8.47 13.38
N SER A 1022 7.79 -8.37 12.08
CA SER A 1022 7.39 -9.54 11.28
C SER A 1022 8.58 -10.26 10.63
N GLN A 1023 9.56 -9.52 10.10
CA GLN A 1023 10.58 -10.10 9.23
C GLN A 1023 11.96 -10.34 9.87
N ALA A 1024 12.34 -9.62 10.94
CA ALA A 1024 13.67 -9.72 11.56
C ALA A 1024 14.01 -11.15 12.02
N ARG A 1025 12.98 -11.91 12.42
CA ARG A 1025 13.08 -13.33 12.81
C ARG A 1025 13.82 -14.20 11.78
N LYS A 1026 13.63 -13.94 10.48
CA LYS A 1026 14.21 -14.76 9.38
C LYS A 1026 15.71 -14.51 9.17
N TYR A 1027 16.18 -13.33 9.59
CA TYR A 1027 17.60 -12.96 9.55
C TYR A 1027 18.29 -13.15 10.93
N GLY A 1028 17.53 -13.59 11.93
CA GLY A 1028 18.02 -13.92 13.27
C GLY A 1028 18.27 -12.72 14.20
N LEU A 1029 17.63 -11.57 13.96
CA LEU A 1029 17.62 -10.44 14.90
C LEU A 1029 16.43 -10.57 15.86
N GLY A 1030 16.69 -10.50 17.17
CA GLY A 1030 15.65 -10.49 18.20
C GLY A 1030 15.27 -9.06 18.62
N LEU A 1031 13.96 -8.78 18.75
CA LEU A 1031 13.46 -7.50 19.27
C LEU A 1031 12.93 -7.67 20.71
N VAL A 1032 13.24 -6.69 21.57
CA VAL A 1032 12.75 -6.62 22.96
C VAL A 1032 12.02 -5.31 23.17
N PHE A 1033 10.71 -5.39 23.37
CA PHE A 1033 9.83 -4.24 23.60
C PHE A 1033 9.48 -4.12 25.08
N ALA A 1034 9.72 -2.97 25.70
CA ALA A 1034 9.32 -2.74 27.08
C ALA A 1034 8.39 -1.53 27.23
N THR A 1035 7.33 -1.68 28.01
CA THR A 1035 6.34 -0.62 28.26
C THR A 1035 5.56 -0.81 29.56
N GLN A 1036 5.20 0.31 30.18
CA GLN A 1036 4.24 0.36 31.29
C GLN A 1036 2.76 0.40 30.83
N ALA A 1037 2.48 0.57 29.54
CA ALA A 1037 1.14 0.84 29.02
C ALA A 1037 0.74 -0.14 27.90
N PRO A 1038 0.20 -1.34 28.23
CA PRO A 1038 -0.02 -2.40 27.24
C PRO A 1038 -1.01 -2.02 26.12
N LYS A 1039 -2.06 -1.24 26.44
CA LYS A 1039 -3.03 -0.70 25.46
C LYS A 1039 -2.51 0.52 24.68
N ALA A 1040 -1.29 1.00 24.94
CA ALA A 1040 -0.69 2.12 24.21
C ALA A 1040 0.29 1.69 23.10
N LEU A 1041 0.90 0.50 23.23
CA LEU A 1041 1.78 -0.12 22.21
C LEU A 1041 0.96 -0.69 21.05
N HIS A 1042 1.47 -0.64 19.81
CA HIS A 1042 0.76 -1.18 18.64
C HIS A 1042 0.43 -2.68 18.79
N ASN A 1043 -0.81 -3.08 18.50
CA ASN A 1043 -1.38 -4.38 18.87
C ASN A 1043 -0.70 -5.59 18.20
N GLN A 1044 -0.16 -5.42 16.99
CA GLN A 1044 0.59 -6.46 16.27
C GLN A 1044 1.92 -6.83 16.96
N ILE A 1045 2.50 -5.95 17.80
CA ILE A 1045 3.78 -6.20 18.47
C ILE A 1045 3.65 -7.34 19.51
N PRO A 1046 2.76 -7.29 20.52
CA PRO A 1046 2.57 -8.42 21.42
C PRO A 1046 1.93 -9.66 20.77
N GLY A 1047 1.30 -9.49 19.60
CA GLY A 1047 0.81 -10.61 18.78
C GLY A 1047 1.95 -11.43 18.15
N ASN A 1048 2.96 -10.76 17.59
CA ASN A 1048 4.13 -11.40 16.99
C ASN A 1048 5.18 -11.84 18.04
N ALA A 1049 5.28 -11.16 19.19
CA ALA A 1049 6.23 -11.53 20.23
C ALA A 1049 5.90 -12.90 20.87
N ALA A 1050 6.74 -13.91 20.62
CA ALA A 1050 6.61 -15.25 21.18
C ALA A 1050 6.71 -15.25 22.71
N SER A 1051 7.61 -14.46 23.28
CA SER A 1051 7.79 -14.36 24.73
C SER A 1051 7.12 -13.11 25.31
N GLN A 1052 6.35 -13.27 26.39
CA GLN A 1052 5.65 -12.18 27.07
C GLN A 1052 5.92 -12.22 28.57
N LEU A 1053 6.34 -11.09 29.16
CA LEU A 1053 6.60 -10.95 30.59
C LEU A 1053 5.74 -9.84 31.19
N PHE A 1054 4.99 -10.15 32.26
CA PHE A 1054 4.11 -9.21 32.95
C PHE A 1054 4.58 -8.98 34.38
N GLY A 1055 5.05 -7.77 34.68
CA GLY A 1055 5.44 -7.33 36.02
C GLY A 1055 4.28 -6.69 36.79
N LEU A 1056 4.59 -6.09 37.95
CA LEU A 1056 3.64 -5.30 38.72
C LEU A 1056 3.08 -4.13 37.90
N LEU A 1057 1.75 -4.05 37.82
CA LEU A 1057 1.01 -2.94 37.22
C LEU A 1057 -0.03 -2.43 38.22
N THR A 1058 -0.04 -1.14 38.53
CA THR A 1058 -0.86 -0.57 39.62
C THR A 1058 -2.15 0.11 39.12
N ALA A 1059 -2.17 0.65 37.90
CA ALA A 1059 -3.37 1.29 37.35
C ALA A 1059 -4.38 0.23 36.86
N PRO A 1060 -5.68 0.31 37.23
CA PRO A 1060 -6.69 -0.67 36.81
C PRO A 1060 -6.76 -0.91 35.31
N VAL A 1061 -6.65 0.15 34.50
CA VAL A 1061 -6.69 0.07 33.02
C VAL A 1061 -5.47 -0.69 32.47
N GLN A 1062 -4.30 -0.57 33.09
CA GLN A 1062 -3.10 -1.35 32.73
C GLN A 1062 -3.23 -2.81 33.16
N ILE A 1063 -3.78 -3.07 34.35
CA ILE A 1063 -4.05 -4.43 34.87
C ILE A 1063 -5.01 -5.18 33.93
N GLU A 1064 -6.11 -4.55 33.53
CA GLU A 1064 -7.06 -5.13 32.56
C GLU A 1064 -6.40 -5.34 31.19
N ALA A 1065 -5.68 -4.34 30.67
CA ALA A 1065 -4.95 -4.46 29.41
C ALA A 1065 -3.96 -5.65 29.41
N ALA A 1066 -3.18 -5.81 30.47
CA ALA A 1066 -2.24 -6.92 30.63
C ALA A 1066 -2.95 -8.27 30.69
N ARG A 1067 -4.05 -8.38 31.47
CA ARG A 1067 -4.87 -9.60 31.53
C ARG A 1067 -5.50 -9.93 30.18
N ASP A 1068 -5.94 -8.94 29.40
CA ASP A 1068 -6.52 -9.17 28.08
C ASP A 1068 -5.48 -9.76 27.10
N VAL A 1069 -4.24 -9.23 27.11
CA VAL A 1069 -3.12 -9.75 26.29
C VAL A 1069 -2.71 -11.15 26.75
N ALA A 1070 -2.57 -11.40 28.06
CA ALA A 1070 -2.25 -12.72 28.59
C ALA A 1070 -3.35 -13.77 28.28
N ARG A 1071 -4.62 -13.36 28.33
CA ARG A 1071 -5.76 -14.23 28.00
C ARG A 1071 -5.79 -14.60 26.51
N ALA A 1072 -5.29 -13.73 25.62
CA ALA A 1072 -5.12 -14.07 24.20
C ALA A 1072 -4.09 -15.21 23.99
N LYS A 1073 -3.14 -15.40 24.92
CA LYS A 1073 -2.25 -16.59 24.99
C LYS A 1073 -2.74 -17.67 25.96
N GLY A 1074 -4.03 -17.66 26.32
CA GLY A 1074 -4.65 -18.71 27.15
C GLY A 1074 -4.26 -18.71 28.62
N ALA A 1075 -3.69 -17.61 29.15
CA ALA A 1075 -3.27 -17.49 30.55
C ALA A 1075 -4.08 -16.45 31.33
N ASP A 1076 -4.19 -16.64 32.65
CA ASP A 1076 -4.74 -15.66 33.58
C ASP A 1076 -3.66 -15.20 34.56
N ILE A 1077 -3.47 -13.88 34.63
CA ILE A 1077 -2.51 -13.20 35.53
C ILE A 1077 -3.30 -12.42 36.58
N SER A 1078 -4.21 -13.11 37.26
CA SER A 1078 -5.24 -12.51 38.14
C SER A 1078 -4.68 -11.63 39.26
N ASP A 1079 -3.47 -11.90 39.77
CA ASP A 1079 -2.83 -11.11 40.83
C ASP A 1079 -1.69 -10.19 40.34
N VAL A 1080 -1.60 -9.88 39.05
CA VAL A 1080 -0.57 -8.98 38.47
C VAL A 1080 -0.46 -7.62 39.19
N GLY A 1081 -1.58 -7.07 39.68
CA GLY A 1081 -1.61 -5.84 40.48
C GLY A 1081 -1.26 -5.99 41.96
N LYS A 1082 -0.75 -7.15 42.39
CA LYS A 1082 -0.35 -7.47 43.77
C LYS A 1082 1.05 -8.10 43.86
N MET A 1083 1.78 -8.16 42.74
CA MET A 1083 3.12 -8.75 42.65
C MET A 1083 4.18 -7.92 43.38
N ARG A 1084 5.27 -8.55 43.80
CA ARG A 1084 6.42 -7.84 44.39
C ARG A 1084 7.34 -7.31 43.29
N THR A 1085 8.12 -6.27 43.57
CA THR A 1085 9.22 -5.82 42.70
C THR A 1085 10.16 -6.98 42.36
N GLY A 1086 10.54 -7.09 41.08
CA GLY A 1086 11.35 -8.19 40.55
C GLY A 1086 10.57 -9.48 40.25
N GLN A 1087 9.28 -9.58 40.62
CA GLN A 1087 8.44 -10.68 40.18
C GLN A 1087 7.78 -10.39 38.82
N PHE A 1088 7.74 -11.40 37.97
CA PHE A 1088 7.11 -11.35 36.65
C PHE A 1088 6.36 -12.65 36.36
N TYR A 1089 5.22 -12.57 35.67
CA TYR A 1089 4.67 -13.73 34.96
C TYR A 1089 5.37 -13.85 33.62
N ALA A 1090 6.19 -14.88 33.44
CA ALA A 1090 6.89 -15.17 32.19
C ALA A 1090 6.14 -16.27 31.41
N GLY A 1091 5.61 -15.90 30.25
CA GLY A 1091 5.19 -16.82 29.20
C GLY A 1091 6.30 -16.88 28.16
N VAL A 1092 7.25 -17.78 28.36
CA VAL A 1092 8.26 -18.14 27.34
C VAL A 1092 7.57 -18.99 26.27
N GLU A 1093 8.10 -18.97 25.05
CA GLU A 1093 7.53 -19.67 23.89
C GLU A 1093 7.06 -21.10 24.18
N GLY A 1094 5.81 -21.43 23.80
CA GLY A 1094 5.20 -22.76 23.98
C GLY A 1094 4.90 -23.17 25.44
N ALA A 1095 5.57 -22.55 26.41
CA ALA A 1095 5.41 -22.84 27.82
C ALA A 1095 4.16 -22.18 28.42
N ARG A 1096 3.66 -22.75 29.51
CA ARG A 1096 2.64 -22.08 30.34
C ARG A 1096 3.27 -20.89 31.06
N PHE A 1097 2.48 -19.86 31.32
CA PHE A 1097 2.93 -18.71 32.11
C PHE A 1097 3.30 -19.15 33.54
N VAL A 1098 4.55 -18.88 33.94
CA VAL A 1098 5.07 -19.15 35.28
C VAL A 1098 5.40 -17.83 35.98
N LYS A 1099 5.01 -17.71 37.24
CA LYS A 1099 5.47 -16.59 38.08
C LYS A 1099 6.93 -16.83 38.47
N MET A 1100 7.82 -15.98 37.98
CA MET A 1100 9.25 -15.99 38.27
C MET A 1100 9.65 -14.82 39.16
N GLN A 1101 10.78 -15.00 39.86
CA GLN A 1101 11.58 -13.95 40.46
C GLN A 1101 12.79 -13.71 39.54
N ALA A 1102 12.87 -12.52 38.94
CA ALA A 1102 14.06 -12.09 38.21
C ALA A 1102 15.23 -11.88 39.20
N PRO A 1103 16.47 -12.19 38.79
CA PRO A 1103 17.67 -11.93 39.60
C PRO A 1103 18.05 -10.44 39.50
N MET A 1104 19.03 -10.01 40.29
CA MET A 1104 19.59 -8.66 40.14
C MET A 1104 20.50 -8.59 38.90
N CYS A 1105 20.60 -7.41 38.29
CA CYS A 1105 21.49 -7.16 37.15
C CYS A 1105 22.97 -7.11 37.57
N LEU A 1106 23.85 -7.46 36.64
CA LEU A 1106 25.31 -7.48 36.81
C LEU A 1106 25.91 -6.07 36.75
N SER A 1107 25.30 -5.15 36.00
CA SER A 1107 25.66 -3.73 35.94
C SER A 1107 24.97 -2.88 37.02
N HIS A 1108 25.62 -1.80 37.44
CA HIS A 1108 25.17 -0.91 38.51
C HIS A 1108 23.82 -0.23 38.22
N HIS A 1109 22.83 -0.48 39.08
CA HIS A 1109 21.48 0.09 38.99
C HIS A 1109 21.08 0.82 40.29
N PRO A 1110 21.36 2.14 40.40
CA PRO A 1110 20.89 2.97 41.50
C PRO A 1110 19.40 3.32 41.36
N ARG A 1111 18.83 3.96 42.39
CA ARG A 1111 17.40 4.36 42.43
C ARG A 1111 17.02 5.53 41.52
N SER A 1112 17.99 6.19 40.88
CA SER A 1112 17.80 7.38 40.06
C SER A 1112 18.50 7.23 38.70
N PRO A 1113 17.90 7.71 37.60
CA PRO A 1113 18.56 7.77 36.30
C PRO A 1113 19.73 8.78 36.32
N LEU A 1114 20.56 8.75 35.28
CA LEU A 1114 21.63 9.74 35.08
C LEU A 1114 21.06 11.09 34.64
N THR A 1115 21.71 12.20 35.04
CA THR A 1115 21.42 13.50 34.41
C THR A 1115 21.91 13.55 32.96
N THR A 1116 21.41 14.51 32.18
CA THR A 1116 21.85 14.76 30.80
C THR A 1116 23.37 14.93 30.70
N GLU A 1117 23.95 15.69 31.63
CA GLU A 1117 25.37 16.00 31.73
C GLU A 1117 26.17 14.75 32.12
N GLU A 1118 25.66 13.96 33.06
CA GLU A 1118 26.26 12.69 33.48
C GLU A 1118 26.33 11.64 32.35
N VAL A 1119 25.31 11.56 31.49
CA VAL A 1119 25.30 10.69 30.29
C VAL A 1119 26.32 11.17 29.27
N VAL A 1120 26.29 12.47 28.93
CA VAL A 1120 27.17 13.07 27.92
C VAL A 1120 28.64 12.94 28.34
N HIS A 1121 28.95 13.20 29.61
CA HIS A 1121 30.29 13.00 30.16
C HIS A 1121 30.76 11.54 30.04
N ARG A 1122 29.92 10.57 30.41
CA ARG A 1122 30.25 9.13 30.29
C ARG A 1122 30.44 8.68 28.84
N ALA A 1123 29.65 9.22 27.91
CA ALA A 1123 29.84 8.93 26.49
C ALA A 1123 31.23 9.39 26.00
N ALA A 1124 31.71 10.55 26.45
CA ALA A 1124 33.07 11.01 26.15
C ALA A 1124 34.16 10.17 26.86
N THR A 1125 33.99 9.86 28.15
CA THR A 1125 35.02 9.19 28.97
C THR A 1125 35.06 7.67 28.86
N ALA A 1126 34.08 7.01 28.22
CA ALA A 1126 34.08 5.57 27.94
C ALA A 1126 35.12 5.14 26.86
N THR A 1127 36.23 5.86 26.74
CA THR A 1127 37.38 5.53 25.90
C THR A 1127 38.47 5.01 26.83
N PRO A 1128 38.97 3.77 26.71
CA PRO A 1128 39.86 3.20 27.72
C PRO A 1128 41.12 4.05 27.95
N GLU A 1129 41.41 4.36 29.21
CA GLU A 1129 42.79 4.63 29.61
C GLU A 1129 43.63 3.37 29.35
N ARG A 1130 44.85 3.56 28.84
CA ARG A 1130 45.72 2.49 28.30
C ARG A 1130 46.58 1.82 29.37
#